data_AF-A0A9D5KEY3-F1
#
_entry.id   AF-A0A9D5KEY3-F1
#
_cell.length_a   1.000
_cell.length_b   1.000
_cell.length_c   1.000
_cell.angle_alpha   90.00
_cell.angle_beta   90.00
_cell.angle_gamma   90.00
#
_symmetry.space_group_name_H-M   'P 1'
#
loop_
_entity.id
_entity.type
_entity.pdbx_description
1 polymer ?
#
loop_
_entity_poly.entity_id
_entity_poly.type
_entity_poly.pdbx_seq_one_letter_code
_entity_poly.pdbx_strand_id
1 'polypeptide(L)'
;MAHQSASLAAARAIFLCLASCAAVCAQGYPDTLWIDVTFYDFHSDLSNPEFQADHQGGRKYGMVDSSLDADGKPHIGPQPYLNYYIKYWFRPWSSAQGGQGDFTIPNYTCLNNCSNDGSKSNAEIQYDGTRDVDYDTAFTNVVIEDSLPFIHTGSGVYEFVRVGQDVSPYTTDDTEQFFYIDGRGFGEEGKNHNFSFTMELHSSFTYEPGLTFEFNGDDDVWVFINGKLAMDLGGIHSPASDQFDVDDIAQSHGLEDGKSYSFDLFYAERHTVQSTIRITTNILAPPKRVRLYPTPQPGNNQYGSQIEWKAGEEIPVYAHVLDSNGTWNPQYDSLVTWELIDTMNNPGLSSTTAGPYTSWEPTEAFGTATVRATFVDPEYGDATTVTLNITVVPGDPDHVDIQADSSVASLRDDDQFDSLFIDEEETGADLFAVVRDRFGNYIRHATGASWETSDEWVVTVTRAADKSHGVVEKVGEGLALIIADESGLKPDSIKVRAMLPGTGLSQGITRDTDGNGYIDAIELHFDSLTTLPAGFDDSSLTITYQGHEYAILDISPQTGVTDSVFIVTLEEYVTKELQTGWTLTLSGKIPNVKPWRDQASVDGAAPVIQGVVHHPGWVGEGDTLLVTLSEPVNAETLPSDAGTVFEYLPADAAAGDVLENATVEPVGDGEYVTTVKIITGPDVEVYPFSDTMRVIGGATDQGGNTPTAESRKEKVGPGGDSRVESTATPNPFVPGVTTIKESMSSKSQEFYGDVIEGKKFGTVVGITTQKPLKPGGNGGYGSAAVYDAVGNLVVDGLVLEQAKTYRDYGVVWDGRNAGGRLVGSGGYLMVISATDYAGTKVVERMMVGVKR
;
A
#
# COMPACT_ATOMS: atom_id res chain seq x y z
N MET A 1 33.83 35.50 -12.13
CA MET A 1 34.29 36.50 -11.15
C MET A 1 33.03 37.12 -10.56
N ALA A 2 32.61 36.93 -9.31
CA ALA A 2 33.26 36.48 -8.07
C ALA A 2 32.41 35.42 -7.34
N HIS A 3 33.10 34.62 -6.53
CA HIS A 3 32.77 33.39 -5.77
C HIS A 3 31.45 33.44 -4.95
N GLN A 4 30.53 32.47 -5.03
CA GLN A 4 30.52 31.13 -4.40
C GLN A 4 30.92 31.10 -2.91
N SER A 5 29.95 31.29 -2.00
CA SER A 5 30.03 30.83 -0.60
C SER A 5 28.68 30.96 0.12
N ALA A 6 27.80 29.95 0.04
CA ALA A 6 26.73 29.67 1.01
C ALA A 6 25.96 28.37 0.69
N SER A 7 26.66 27.25 0.46
CA SER A 7 26.04 25.92 0.41
C SER A 7 27.07 24.81 0.62
N LEU A 8 27.91 24.95 1.64
CA LEU A 8 28.89 23.93 2.01
C LEU A 8 29.20 24.03 3.52
N ALA A 9 28.19 23.82 4.36
CA ALA A 9 28.35 23.79 5.82
C ALA A 9 27.75 22.55 6.50
N ALA A 10 27.03 21.67 5.78
CA ALA A 10 26.41 20.47 6.37
C ALA A 10 27.02 19.13 5.91
N ALA A 11 27.97 19.13 4.96
CA ALA A 11 28.53 17.91 4.37
C ALA A 11 30.05 17.71 4.61
N ARG A 12 30.61 18.37 5.64
CA ARG A 12 32.04 18.26 6.02
C ARG A 12 32.25 18.16 7.53
N ALA A 13 31.38 17.43 8.22
CA ALA A 13 31.56 17.03 9.62
C ALA A 13 31.58 15.51 9.84
N ILE A 14 31.70 14.72 8.76
CA ILE A 14 31.83 13.25 8.81
C ILE A 14 33.09 12.87 8.03
N PHE A 15 34.25 13.36 8.46
CA PHE A 15 35.57 12.79 8.13
C PHE A 15 36.65 13.49 8.96
N LEU A 16 36.44 13.56 10.28
CA LEU A 16 37.49 13.96 11.22
C LEU A 16 37.21 13.39 12.63
N CYS A 17 37.01 12.08 12.73
CA CYS A 17 36.95 11.37 14.02
C CYS A 17 37.85 10.13 14.01
N LEU A 18 39.02 10.22 13.38
CA LEU A 18 40.03 9.14 13.36
C LEU A 18 41.39 9.57 13.93
N ALA A 19 41.46 10.70 14.63
CA ALA A 19 42.70 11.15 15.25
C ALA A 19 42.47 11.93 16.56
N SER A 20 41.67 11.37 17.47
CA SER A 20 41.69 11.73 18.89
C SER A 20 40.88 10.73 19.73
N CYS A 21 41.15 9.44 19.58
CA CYS A 21 40.83 8.45 20.60
C CYS A 21 41.91 7.36 20.58
N ALA A 22 43.17 7.78 20.74
CA ALA A 22 44.32 6.89 20.89
C ALA A 22 44.89 6.95 22.32
N ALA A 23 44.10 7.41 23.31
CA ALA A 23 44.61 7.63 24.65
C ALA A 23 43.68 7.21 25.80
N VAL A 24 42.62 6.41 25.54
CA VAL A 24 41.77 5.86 26.62
C VAL A 24 41.40 4.41 26.33
N CYS A 25 42.39 3.56 26.03
CA CYS A 25 42.21 2.10 25.98
C CYS A 25 43.45 1.38 26.53
N ALA A 26 44.03 1.91 27.60
CA ALA A 26 45.11 1.25 28.31
C ALA A 26 44.94 1.49 29.81
N GLN A 27 43.95 0.81 30.40
CA GLN A 27 44.07 0.42 31.79
C GLN A 27 43.27 -0.87 31.99
N GLY A 28 44.00 -1.98 31.84
CA GLY A 28 43.53 -3.34 32.17
C GLY A 28 43.45 -3.60 33.68
N TYR A 29 43.57 -2.55 34.50
CA TYR A 29 43.51 -2.62 35.95
C TYR A 29 42.98 -1.27 36.42
N PRO A 30 41.95 -1.21 37.30
CA PRO A 30 41.56 0.03 37.95
C PRO A 30 42.73 0.58 38.78
N ASP A 31 42.90 1.91 38.77
CA ASP A 31 43.89 2.63 39.60
C ASP A 31 43.78 2.29 41.08
N THR A 32 42.57 2.00 41.54
CA THR A 32 42.27 1.68 42.94
C THR A 32 41.26 0.54 43.01
N LEU A 33 41.56 -0.46 43.83
CA LEU A 33 40.66 -1.54 44.23
C LEU A 33 40.28 -1.30 45.70
N TRP A 34 39.00 -1.11 45.97
CA TRP A 34 38.48 -0.99 47.34
C TRP A 34 38.15 -2.38 47.85
N ILE A 35 38.78 -2.79 48.95
CA ILE A 35 38.63 -4.11 49.54
C ILE A 35 37.98 -3.98 50.90
N ASP A 36 36.85 -4.66 51.09
CA ASP A 36 36.10 -4.62 52.34
C ASP A 36 36.93 -5.20 53.50
N VAL A 37 36.84 -4.52 54.64
CA VAL A 37 37.47 -4.91 55.89
C VAL A 37 36.52 -4.64 57.04
N THR A 38 36.65 -5.44 58.10
CA THR A 38 35.91 -5.24 59.34
C THR A 38 36.89 -4.93 60.45
N PHE A 39 36.70 -3.79 61.11
CA PHE A 39 37.44 -3.42 62.31
C PHE A 39 36.64 -3.75 63.56
N TYR A 40 37.34 -4.19 64.60
CA TYR A 40 36.80 -4.33 65.96
C TYR A 40 37.57 -3.40 66.87
N ASP A 41 36.92 -2.28 67.23
CA ASP A 41 37.51 -1.26 68.08
C ASP A 41 37.26 -1.57 69.55
N PHE A 42 38.32 -1.78 70.32
CA PHE A 42 38.29 -2.07 71.75
C PHE A 42 38.66 -0.82 72.56
N HIS A 43 38.22 -0.80 73.82
CA HIS A 43 38.67 0.23 74.73
C HIS A 43 40.20 0.20 74.94
N SER A 44 40.85 1.35 74.76
CA SER A 44 42.24 1.66 75.05
C SER A 44 42.50 2.00 76.53
N ASP A 45 41.57 1.64 77.43
CA ASP A 45 41.61 1.88 78.87
C ASP A 45 42.08 0.67 79.72
N LEU A 46 42.60 -0.39 79.06
CA LEU A 46 43.01 -1.68 79.63
C LEU A 46 41.84 -2.62 80.03
N SER A 47 40.60 -2.33 79.65
CA SER A 47 39.49 -3.28 79.82
C SER A 47 39.58 -4.51 78.89
N ASN A 48 40.37 -4.44 77.81
CA ASN A 48 40.92 -5.61 77.14
C ASN A 48 42.29 -5.96 77.77
N PRO A 49 42.41 -7.03 78.59
CA PRO A 49 43.63 -7.33 79.37
C PRO A 49 44.82 -7.78 78.53
N GLU A 50 44.62 -8.00 77.23
CA GLU A 50 45.63 -8.47 76.28
C GLU A 50 46.17 -7.35 75.39
N PHE A 51 45.56 -6.16 75.48
CA PHE A 51 45.90 -4.98 74.73
C PHE A 51 46.55 -3.96 75.66
N GLN A 52 47.55 -3.24 75.16
CA GLN A 52 48.33 -2.29 75.94
C GLN A 52 48.91 -2.88 77.23
N ALA A 53 49.17 -4.19 77.25
CA ALA A 53 49.79 -4.86 78.37
C ALA A 53 51.33 -4.69 78.33
N ASP A 54 51.96 -4.68 79.50
CA ASP A 54 53.39 -4.94 79.60
C ASP A 54 53.70 -6.26 78.89
N HIS A 55 54.78 -6.31 78.13
CA HIS A 55 55.09 -7.47 77.29
C HIS A 55 56.59 -7.61 77.01
N GLN A 56 56.98 -8.76 76.49
CA GLN A 56 58.30 -9.04 75.93
C GLN A 56 58.17 -8.98 74.41
N GLY A 57 58.52 -7.83 73.85
CA GLY A 57 58.37 -7.55 72.44
C GLY A 57 59.17 -8.50 71.54
N GLY A 58 58.81 -8.46 70.27
CA GLY A 58 59.36 -9.31 69.21
C GLY A 58 58.36 -10.35 68.72
N ARG A 59 58.61 -10.83 67.50
CA ARG A 59 57.81 -11.85 66.81
C ARG A 59 57.65 -13.12 67.63
N LYS A 60 56.45 -13.68 67.62
CA LYS A 60 56.03 -14.92 68.27
C LYS A 60 55.33 -15.78 67.23
N TYR A 61 55.82 -16.99 67.03
CA TYR A 61 55.23 -17.96 66.11
C TYR A 61 54.33 -18.93 66.87
N GLY A 62 53.25 -19.39 66.24
CA GLY A 62 52.32 -20.36 66.81
C GLY A 62 51.38 -19.76 67.85
N MET A 63 51.20 -18.43 67.83
CA MET A 63 50.18 -17.77 68.65
C MET A 63 48.77 -18.20 68.27
N VAL A 64 48.55 -18.44 66.98
CA VAL A 64 47.31 -18.98 66.41
C VAL A 64 47.53 -20.38 65.85
N ASP A 65 46.45 -21.14 65.71
CA ASP A 65 46.52 -22.46 65.07
C ASP A 65 46.80 -22.33 63.57
N SER A 66 47.31 -23.42 62.99
CA SER A 66 47.53 -23.57 61.57
C SER A 66 46.24 -23.59 60.72
N SER A 67 45.07 -23.68 61.34
CA SER A 67 43.76 -23.59 60.67
C SER A 67 42.83 -22.59 61.34
N LEU A 68 41.89 -22.04 60.55
CA LEU A 68 40.79 -21.23 61.07
C LEU A 68 39.74 -22.12 61.76
N ASP A 69 38.97 -21.52 62.68
CA ASP A 69 37.84 -22.20 63.32
C ASP A 69 36.61 -22.29 62.40
N ALA A 70 35.51 -22.82 62.94
CA ALA A 70 34.27 -23.04 62.17
C ALA A 70 33.59 -21.75 61.68
N ASP A 71 33.89 -20.59 62.28
CA ASP A 71 33.41 -19.28 61.83
C ASP A 71 34.42 -18.59 60.90
N GLY A 72 35.53 -19.27 60.55
CA GLY A 72 36.60 -18.70 59.73
C GLY A 72 37.47 -17.71 60.49
N LYS A 73 37.60 -17.82 61.82
CA LYS A 73 38.41 -16.90 62.64
C LYS A 73 39.67 -17.57 63.21
N PRO A 74 40.74 -16.81 63.52
CA PRO A 74 41.90 -17.35 64.20
C PRO A 74 41.52 -17.83 65.59
N HIS A 75 42.07 -18.97 65.99
CA HIS A 75 41.92 -19.51 67.34
C HIS A 75 43.28 -19.84 67.94
N ILE A 76 43.30 -20.10 69.25
CA ILE A 76 44.53 -20.26 70.03
C ILE A 76 45.44 -21.35 69.44
N GLY A 77 46.73 -21.01 69.27
CA GLY A 77 47.74 -21.89 68.72
C GLY A 77 48.54 -22.69 69.75
N PRO A 78 49.59 -23.40 69.32
CA PRO A 78 50.44 -24.20 70.21
C PRO A 78 51.33 -23.37 71.15
N GLN A 79 51.57 -22.09 70.86
CA GLN A 79 52.44 -21.18 71.62
C GLN A 79 51.77 -19.80 71.81
N PRO A 80 50.63 -19.73 72.54
CA PRO A 80 49.93 -18.47 72.77
C PRO A 80 50.79 -17.49 73.56
N TYR A 81 50.67 -16.21 73.23
CA TYR A 81 51.39 -15.12 73.90
C TYR A 81 50.52 -13.87 73.96
N LEU A 82 49.98 -13.57 75.15
CA LEU A 82 49.03 -12.47 75.37
C LEU A 82 47.83 -12.53 74.38
N ASN A 83 47.38 -13.71 73.98
CA ASN A 83 46.24 -13.90 73.06
C ASN A 83 45.40 -15.12 73.45
N TYR A 84 45.38 -15.47 74.74
CA TYR A 84 44.62 -16.61 75.25
C TYR A 84 43.10 -16.44 75.05
N TYR A 85 42.63 -15.20 74.88
CA TYR A 85 41.24 -14.86 74.60
C TYR A 85 41.00 -14.39 73.15
N ILE A 86 41.90 -14.74 72.21
CA ILE A 86 41.76 -14.39 70.78
C ILE A 86 40.42 -14.81 70.16
N LYS A 87 39.73 -15.79 70.75
CA LYS A 87 38.34 -16.15 70.42
C LYS A 87 37.39 -14.95 70.31
N TYR A 88 37.66 -13.83 70.98
CA TYR A 88 36.82 -12.63 70.98
C TYR A 88 37.36 -11.46 70.14
N TRP A 89 38.59 -11.55 69.63
CA TRP A 89 39.24 -10.41 68.98
C TRP A 89 38.62 -10.04 67.63
N PHE A 90 38.13 -11.03 66.88
CA PHE A 90 37.57 -10.86 65.53
C PHE A 90 36.08 -11.22 65.49
N ARG A 91 35.35 -10.84 66.55
CA ARG A 91 33.93 -11.13 66.70
C ARG A 91 33.21 -9.95 67.34
N PRO A 92 32.00 -9.60 66.89
CA PRO A 92 31.17 -8.62 67.57
C PRO A 92 30.95 -9.07 69.02
N TRP A 93 31.18 -8.18 69.99
CA TRP A 93 31.06 -8.53 71.41
C TRP A 93 29.70 -9.17 71.77
N SER A 94 28.62 -8.66 71.18
CA SER A 94 27.24 -9.14 71.38
C SER A 94 26.82 -10.32 70.51
N SER A 95 27.72 -10.85 69.67
CA SER A 95 27.42 -12.03 68.85
C SER A 95 27.35 -13.31 69.69
N ALA A 96 26.75 -14.39 69.15
CA ALA A 96 26.59 -15.65 69.88
C ALA A 96 27.93 -16.31 70.28
N GLN A 97 29.01 -16.02 69.55
CA GLN A 97 30.39 -16.44 69.81
C GLN A 97 31.25 -15.29 70.38
N GLY A 98 30.65 -14.14 70.67
CA GLY A 98 31.30 -12.97 71.23
C GLY A 98 31.50 -13.05 72.74
N GLY A 99 32.06 -11.98 73.32
CA GLY A 99 32.40 -11.91 74.75
C GLY A 99 31.21 -11.66 75.69
N GLN A 100 30.04 -11.26 75.17
CA GLN A 100 28.88 -10.92 76.00
C GLN A 100 28.38 -12.11 76.82
N GLY A 101 28.36 -11.95 78.14
CA GLY A 101 27.98 -12.98 79.10
C GLY A 101 29.12 -13.90 79.54
N ASP A 102 30.35 -13.72 79.04
CA ASP A 102 31.56 -14.35 79.57
C ASP A 102 32.18 -13.46 80.66
N PHE A 103 31.94 -13.81 81.92
CA PHE A 103 32.47 -13.10 83.09
C PHE A 103 33.90 -13.52 83.45
N THR A 104 34.69 -13.94 82.46
CA THR A 104 36.05 -14.43 82.66
C THR A 104 37.04 -13.65 81.81
N ILE A 105 38.24 -13.42 82.38
CA ILE A 105 39.35 -12.75 81.70
C ILE A 105 40.65 -13.54 81.85
N PRO A 106 41.61 -13.38 80.93
CA PRO A 106 42.94 -13.95 81.11
C PRO A 106 43.67 -13.22 82.26
N ASN A 107 44.33 -13.98 83.12
CA ASN A 107 45.10 -13.45 84.24
C ASN A 107 46.60 -13.58 83.94
N TYR A 108 47.30 -12.46 84.01
CA TYR A 108 48.74 -12.38 83.74
C TYR A 108 49.47 -11.82 84.97
N THR A 109 50.59 -12.44 85.33
CA THR A 109 51.54 -11.89 86.29
C THR A 109 52.76 -11.38 85.55
N CYS A 110 53.11 -10.11 85.76
CA CYS A 110 54.40 -9.60 85.34
C CYS A 110 55.47 -10.01 86.35
N LEU A 111 56.46 -10.77 85.89
CA LEU A 111 57.55 -11.32 86.69
C LEU A 111 58.70 -10.32 86.87
N ASN A 112 59.04 -9.57 85.80
CA ASN A 112 60.17 -8.63 85.77
C ASN A 112 59.91 -7.45 84.81
N ASN A 113 60.55 -6.31 85.07
CA ASN A 113 60.52 -5.08 84.25
C ASN A 113 59.12 -4.47 83.99
N CYS A 114 58.22 -4.62 84.95
CA CYS A 114 56.83 -4.14 84.84
C CYS A 114 56.73 -2.61 84.96
N SER A 115 55.72 -2.05 84.31
CA SER A 115 55.18 -0.73 84.56
C SER A 115 53.76 -0.80 85.11
N ASN A 116 53.23 0.33 85.56
CA ASN A 116 51.83 0.42 85.99
C ASN A 116 50.90 0.83 84.83
N ASP A 117 51.45 1.12 83.65
CA ASP A 117 50.74 1.69 82.51
C ASP A 117 50.88 0.86 81.23
N GLY A 118 51.43 -0.35 81.32
CA GLY A 118 51.57 -1.27 80.19
C GLY A 118 52.59 -0.84 79.13
N SER A 119 53.45 0.12 79.46
CA SER A 119 54.38 0.74 78.51
C SER A 119 55.70 -0.01 78.32
N LYS A 120 55.94 -1.12 79.05
CA LYS A 120 57.23 -1.83 79.00
C LYS A 120 57.21 -2.97 78.00
N SER A 121 57.97 -2.79 76.93
CA SER A 121 58.20 -3.80 75.88
C SER A 121 59.29 -4.83 76.18
N ASN A 122 59.90 -4.79 77.37
CA ASN A 122 60.87 -5.78 77.85
C ASN A 122 60.45 -6.46 79.16
N ALA A 123 59.15 -6.46 79.44
CA ALA A 123 58.55 -7.09 80.60
C ALA A 123 58.38 -8.59 80.41
N GLU A 124 58.73 -9.37 81.44
CA GLU A 124 58.55 -10.82 81.42
C GLU A 124 57.16 -11.15 81.98
N ILE A 125 56.28 -11.69 81.14
CA ILE A 125 54.88 -11.96 81.48
C ILE A 125 54.61 -13.47 81.52
N GLN A 126 53.92 -13.89 82.58
CA GLN A 126 53.42 -15.25 82.74
C GLN A 126 51.89 -15.27 82.70
N TYR A 127 51.30 -16.21 81.96
CA TYR A 127 49.88 -16.51 82.02
C TYR A 127 49.57 -17.45 83.19
N ASP A 128 48.68 -17.04 84.07
CA ASP A 128 48.31 -17.79 85.29
C ASP A 128 46.96 -18.52 85.16
N GLY A 129 46.35 -18.50 83.97
CA GLY A 129 45.02 -19.05 83.72
C GLY A 129 43.95 -17.98 83.65
N THR A 130 42.70 -18.41 83.83
CA THR A 130 41.51 -17.58 83.77
C THR A 130 41.09 -17.09 85.15
N ARG A 131 40.58 -15.85 85.25
CA ARG A 131 40.01 -15.26 86.46
C ARG A 131 38.58 -14.78 86.21
N ASP A 132 37.69 -15.06 87.16
CA ASP A 132 36.32 -14.53 87.17
C ASP A 132 36.29 -13.05 87.57
N VAL A 133 35.42 -12.27 86.93
CA VAL A 133 35.16 -10.84 87.20
C VAL A 133 33.67 -10.60 87.42
N ASP A 134 33.31 -9.49 88.07
CA ASP A 134 31.93 -9.10 88.35
C ASP A 134 31.35 -8.11 87.32
N TYR A 135 32.04 -7.92 86.20
CA TYR A 135 31.65 -7.08 85.07
C TYR A 135 31.65 -7.86 83.75
N ASP A 136 30.79 -7.46 82.82
CA ASP A 136 30.62 -8.03 81.49
C ASP A 136 30.99 -6.98 80.43
N THR A 137 32.18 -6.41 80.56
CA THR A 137 32.69 -5.38 79.66
C THR A 137 34.09 -5.71 79.14
N ALA A 138 34.60 -6.90 79.45
CA ALA A 138 35.86 -7.38 78.92
C ALA A 138 35.71 -7.66 77.42
N PHE A 139 36.71 -7.26 76.62
CA PHE A 139 36.70 -7.41 75.16
C PHE A 139 35.48 -6.80 74.46
N THR A 140 34.77 -5.85 75.11
CA THR A 140 33.71 -5.11 74.43
C THR A 140 34.32 -4.34 73.27
N ASN A 141 33.70 -4.47 72.10
CA ASN A 141 34.14 -3.80 70.89
C ASN A 141 32.99 -3.11 70.16
N VAL A 142 33.33 -2.08 69.39
CA VAL A 142 32.48 -1.51 68.34
C VAL A 142 32.93 -2.08 67.00
N VAL A 143 32.01 -2.72 66.29
CA VAL A 143 32.26 -3.23 64.93
C VAL A 143 32.11 -2.08 63.94
N ILE A 144 33.12 -1.93 63.08
CA ILE A 144 33.17 -0.88 62.06
C ILE A 144 33.46 -1.55 60.72
N GLU A 145 32.48 -1.57 59.83
CA GLU A 145 32.65 -2.00 58.45
C GLU A 145 33.25 -0.86 57.61
N ASP A 146 34.26 -1.16 56.80
CA ASP A 146 34.91 -0.20 55.91
C ASP A 146 35.57 -0.89 54.70
N SER A 147 36.35 -0.14 53.93
CA SER A 147 37.16 -0.67 52.84
C SER A 147 38.52 0.02 52.74
N LEU A 148 39.55 -0.73 52.34
CA LEU A 148 40.90 -0.22 52.12
C LEU A 148 41.16 0.02 50.62
N PRO A 149 41.73 1.18 50.23
CA PRO A 149 42.05 1.49 48.84
C PRO A 149 43.43 0.93 48.46
N PHE A 150 43.43 -0.23 47.82
CA PHE A 150 44.63 -0.79 47.21
C PHE A 150 44.92 -0.12 45.87
N ILE A 151 46.09 0.48 45.74
CA ILE A 151 46.52 1.22 44.55
C ILE A 151 47.26 0.29 43.58
N HIS A 152 46.92 0.35 42.30
CA HIS A 152 47.57 -0.46 41.28
C HIS A 152 49.01 0.03 41.03
N THR A 153 49.99 -0.88 41.13
CA THR A 153 51.42 -0.56 40.94
C THR A 153 52.00 -1.15 39.64
N GLY A 154 51.21 -1.95 38.91
CA GLY A 154 51.58 -2.54 37.62
C GLY A 154 51.43 -4.07 37.61
N SER A 155 51.25 -4.66 36.42
CA SER A 155 51.20 -6.13 36.22
C SER A 155 50.22 -6.88 37.15
N GLY A 156 49.05 -6.28 37.40
CA GLY A 156 48.03 -6.82 38.32
C GLY A 156 48.39 -6.79 39.81
N VAL A 157 49.50 -6.15 40.20
CA VAL A 157 49.87 -5.96 41.59
C VAL A 157 49.18 -4.73 42.17
N TYR A 158 48.59 -4.93 43.34
CA TYR A 158 47.87 -3.95 44.13
C TYR A 158 48.58 -3.74 45.47
N GLU A 159 48.63 -2.49 45.92
CA GLU A 159 49.36 -2.09 47.11
C GLU A 159 48.52 -1.19 48.02
N PHE A 160 48.40 -1.56 49.28
CA PHE A 160 47.90 -0.69 50.35
C PHE A 160 49.07 -0.35 51.28
N VAL A 161 49.34 0.94 51.52
CA VAL A 161 50.48 1.41 52.32
C VAL A 161 50.05 2.48 53.31
N ARG A 162 50.37 2.25 54.58
CA ARG A 162 50.32 3.18 55.71
C ARG A 162 51.48 2.88 56.65
N VAL A 163 52.71 3.27 56.27
CA VAL A 163 53.95 2.93 56.99
C VAL A 163 54.67 4.11 57.63
N GLY A 164 54.22 5.36 57.44
CA GLY A 164 54.81 6.62 57.94
C GLY A 164 56.34 6.69 57.98
N GLN A 165 57.00 7.41 57.06
CA GLN A 165 58.48 7.44 56.99
C GLN A 165 59.17 7.77 58.33
N ASP A 166 59.79 6.76 58.99
CA ASP A 166 60.82 6.90 60.05
C ASP A 166 60.59 8.09 61.00
N VAL A 167 59.35 8.29 61.46
CA VAL A 167 58.97 9.45 62.26
C VAL A 167 59.10 9.12 63.74
N SER A 168 59.96 9.87 64.43
CA SER A 168 60.08 9.92 65.88
C SER A 168 58.70 9.92 66.56
N PRO A 169 58.51 9.26 67.72
CA PRO A 169 57.23 9.15 68.45
C PRO A 169 56.67 10.48 69.02
N TYR A 170 57.08 11.63 68.48
CA TYR A 170 56.75 12.98 68.91
C TYR A 170 56.35 13.92 67.76
N THR A 171 56.18 13.43 66.52
CA THR A 171 55.72 14.25 65.39
C THR A 171 54.20 14.18 65.22
N THR A 172 53.61 15.29 64.79
CA THR A 172 52.15 15.50 64.65
C THR A 172 51.67 15.47 63.20
N ASP A 173 52.41 14.82 62.30
CA ASP A 173 51.98 14.56 60.92
C ASP A 173 51.97 13.03 60.74
N ASP A 174 50.82 12.47 61.08
CA ASP A 174 50.49 11.05 61.25
C ASP A 174 49.72 10.49 60.03
N THR A 175 49.52 11.32 59.00
CA THR A 175 48.66 11.05 57.83
C THR A 175 49.12 9.85 56.99
N GLU A 176 50.33 9.35 57.23
CA GLU A 176 50.94 8.21 56.55
C GLU A 176 50.98 6.91 57.39
N GLN A 177 50.53 6.93 58.65
CA GLN A 177 50.46 5.77 59.57
C GLN A 177 49.05 5.13 59.58
N PHE A 178 48.89 3.94 60.16
CA PHE A 178 47.67 3.13 60.09
C PHE A 178 46.66 3.43 61.21
N PHE A 179 46.27 4.69 61.36
CA PHE A 179 45.23 5.11 62.31
C PHE A 179 43.87 5.27 61.62
N TYR A 180 43.42 4.22 60.93
CA TYR A 180 42.26 4.26 60.01
C TYR A 180 40.90 4.47 60.71
N ILE A 181 40.87 4.25 62.02
CA ILE A 181 39.66 4.34 62.84
C ILE A 181 39.71 5.47 63.88
N ASP A 182 40.69 6.38 63.81
CA ASP A 182 40.69 7.59 64.63
C ASP A 182 39.36 8.37 64.45
N GLY A 183 38.81 8.86 65.56
CA GLY A 183 37.53 9.55 65.64
C GLY A 183 36.29 8.65 65.48
N ARG A 184 36.46 7.32 65.42
CA ARG A 184 35.37 6.33 65.27
C ARG A 184 35.35 5.37 66.45
N GLY A 185 34.25 4.63 66.60
CA GLY A 185 34.07 3.65 67.68
C GLY A 185 34.10 4.30 69.08
N PHE A 186 34.97 3.79 69.96
CA PHE A 186 35.26 4.35 71.29
C PHE A 186 36.23 5.54 71.26
N GLY A 187 36.89 5.80 70.12
CA GLY A 187 37.86 6.89 69.94
C GLY A 187 39.22 6.59 70.56
N GLU A 188 40.04 7.63 70.76
CA GLU A 188 41.45 7.50 71.21
C GLU A 188 41.59 7.42 72.74
N GLU A 189 40.50 7.59 73.49
CA GLU A 189 40.40 7.45 74.95
C GLU A 189 41.54 8.07 75.77
N GLY A 190 41.93 9.30 75.39
CA GLY A 190 42.96 10.08 76.08
C GLY A 190 44.39 9.84 75.58
N LYS A 191 44.56 9.04 74.52
CA LYS A 191 45.79 8.96 73.70
C LYS A 191 45.70 9.91 72.50
N ASN A 192 46.79 9.99 71.73
CA ASN A 192 46.82 10.77 70.49
C ASN A 192 46.16 10.02 69.32
N HIS A 193 46.20 8.68 69.34
CA HIS A 193 45.64 7.79 68.33
C HIS A 193 44.99 6.57 68.98
N ASN A 194 44.14 5.88 68.22
CA ASN A 194 43.61 4.59 68.60
C ASN A 194 44.63 3.47 68.31
N PHE A 195 44.98 2.71 69.35
CA PHE A 195 45.93 1.59 69.30
C PHE A 195 45.33 0.30 69.87
N SER A 196 44.00 0.21 69.89
CA SER A 196 43.31 -0.94 70.47
C SER A 196 42.25 -1.47 69.55
N PHE A 197 42.67 -2.00 68.40
CA PHE A 197 41.74 -2.56 67.43
C PHE A 197 42.27 -3.80 66.75
N THR A 198 41.36 -4.57 66.18
CA THR A 198 41.71 -5.59 65.20
C THR A 198 41.04 -5.30 63.86
N MET A 199 41.58 -5.86 62.80
CA MET A 199 41.04 -5.76 61.44
C MET A 199 41.08 -7.13 60.79
N GLU A 200 40.01 -7.50 60.11
CA GLU A 200 39.97 -8.65 59.23
C GLU A 200 39.62 -8.26 57.79
N LEU A 201 40.18 -9.01 56.84
CA LEU A 201 39.95 -8.89 55.41
C LEU A 201 39.70 -10.29 54.87
N HIS A 202 38.56 -10.47 54.21
CA HIS A 202 38.15 -11.73 53.59
C HIS A 202 37.97 -11.54 52.08
N SER A 203 38.57 -12.40 51.27
CA SER A 203 38.43 -12.38 49.81
C SER A 203 38.49 -13.78 49.21
N SER A 204 38.10 -13.92 47.95
CA SER A 204 38.27 -15.13 47.14
C SER A 204 39.19 -14.83 45.96
N PHE A 205 39.97 -15.83 45.56
CA PHE A 205 40.83 -15.72 44.38
C PHE A 205 40.89 -17.05 43.64
N THR A 206 41.13 -16.99 42.33
CA THR A 206 41.44 -18.16 41.51
C THR A 206 42.94 -18.39 41.52
N TYR A 207 43.37 -19.59 41.92
CA TYR A 207 44.79 -19.92 41.92
C TYR A 207 45.29 -20.09 40.49
N GLU A 208 46.25 -19.24 40.11
CA GLU A 208 47.04 -19.34 38.89
C GLU A 208 48.52 -19.20 39.27
N PRO A 209 49.46 -19.80 38.49
CA PRO A 209 50.88 -19.65 38.78
C PRO A 209 51.35 -18.19 38.77
N GLY A 210 52.19 -17.81 39.74
CA GLY A 210 52.76 -16.47 39.85
C GLY A 210 51.98 -15.47 40.75
N LEU A 211 51.05 -15.95 41.57
CA LEU A 211 50.44 -15.15 42.63
C LEU A 211 51.37 -15.00 43.84
N THR A 212 51.43 -13.79 44.40
CA THR A 212 52.37 -13.39 45.46
C THR A 212 51.67 -12.52 46.49
N PHE A 213 52.15 -12.60 47.73
CA PHE A 213 51.70 -11.75 48.82
C PHE A 213 52.90 -11.31 49.66
N GLU A 214 53.01 -10.00 49.90
CA GLU A 214 54.03 -9.37 50.75
C GLU A 214 53.35 -8.50 51.81
N PHE A 215 53.85 -8.61 53.05
CA PHE A 215 53.42 -7.79 54.17
C PHE A 215 54.60 -7.06 54.82
N ASN A 216 54.38 -5.83 55.27
CA ASN A 216 55.26 -5.11 56.18
C ASN A 216 54.44 -4.28 57.19
N GLY A 217 54.62 -4.51 58.48
CA GLY A 217 53.85 -3.81 59.52
C GLY A 217 54.26 -4.24 60.92
N ASP A 218 53.79 -3.51 61.93
CA ASP A 218 53.96 -3.81 63.34
C ASP A 218 52.81 -4.67 63.90
N ASP A 219 53.03 -5.14 65.12
CA ASP A 219 52.12 -6.02 65.87
C ASP A 219 51.66 -7.27 65.08
N ASP A 220 50.50 -7.83 65.44
CA ASP A 220 50.15 -9.19 65.06
C ASP A 220 49.51 -9.27 63.68
N VAL A 221 50.09 -10.09 62.80
CA VAL A 221 49.51 -10.41 61.49
C VAL A 221 49.49 -11.90 61.20
N TRP A 222 48.35 -12.38 60.71
CA TRP A 222 48.16 -13.74 60.23
C TRP A 222 47.44 -13.75 58.89
N VAL A 223 47.98 -14.51 57.93
CA VAL A 223 47.36 -14.71 56.61
C VAL A 223 47.08 -16.18 56.40
N PHE A 224 45.86 -16.49 55.98
CA PHE A 224 45.40 -17.84 55.67
C PHE A 224 45.01 -17.93 54.19
N ILE A 225 45.38 -19.05 53.58
CA ILE A 225 44.99 -19.42 52.22
C ILE A 225 44.21 -20.73 52.32
N ASN A 226 42.98 -20.76 51.80
CA ASN A 226 42.12 -21.93 51.87
C ASN A 226 41.97 -22.47 53.32
N GLY A 227 41.80 -21.54 54.28
CA GLY A 227 41.65 -21.83 55.71
C GLY A 227 42.91 -22.34 56.42
N LYS A 228 44.08 -22.32 55.79
CA LYS A 228 45.37 -22.77 56.35
C LYS A 228 46.38 -21.62 56.43
N LEU A 229 47.14 -21.57 57.52
CA LEU A 229 48.09 -20.50 57.82
C LEU A 229 49.25 -20.47 56.81
N ALA A 230 49.35 -19.37 56.07
CA ALA A 230 50.36 -19.09 55.06
C ALA A 230 51.44 -18.10 55.55
N MET A 231 51.08 -17.17 56.46
CA MET A 231 52.01 -16.22 57.08
C MET A 231 51.69 -16.06 58.57
N ASP A 232 52.73 -16.07 59.42
CA ASP A 232 52.63 -15.88 60.87
C ASP A 232 53.65 -14.83 61.33
N LEU A 233 53.15 -13.61 61.51
CA LEU A 233 53.85 -12.48 62.09
C LEU A 233 53.15 -12.07 63.39
N GLY A 234 52.84 -13.04 64.26
CA GLY A 234 52.29 -12.74 65.58
C GLY A 234 53.30 -12.06 66.51
N GLY A 235 52.77 -11.43 67.56
CA GLY A 235 53.51 -10.80 68.65
C GLY A 235 53.62 -9.28 68.54
N ILE A 236 53.85 -8.62 69.67
CA ILE A 236 53.99 -7.16 69.74
C ILE A 236 55.40 -6.78 69.31
N HIS A 237 55.56 -6.15 68.15
CA HIS A 237 56.87 -5.85 67.58
C HIS A 237 56.88 -4.62 66.68
N SER A 238 58.03 -3.95 66.58
CA SER A 238 58.30 -2.95 65.53
C SER A 238 58.10 -3.54 64.13
N PRO A 239 57.94 -2.72 63.08
CA PRO A 239 57.58 -3.22 61.75
C PRO A 239 58.49 -4.35 61.25
N ALA A 240 57.87 -5.46 60.85
CA ALA A 240 58.53 -6.64 60.31
C ALA A 240 57.93 -7.00 58.95
N SER A 241 58.76 -7.59 58.07
CA SER A 241 58.33 -8.07 56.75
C SER A 241 58.31 -9.58 56.68
N ASP A 242 57.35 -10.10 55.93
CA ASP A 242 57.34 -11.48 55.42
C ASP A 242 56.61 -11.53 54.06
N GLN A 243 56.87 -12.57 53.29
CA GLN A 243 56.26 -12.77 51.97
C GLN A 243 56.14 -14.25 51.63
N PHE A 244 55.18 -14.59 50.77
CA PHE A 244 55.11 -15.92 50.17
C PHE A 244 54.64 -15.87 48.71
N ASP A 245 55.16 -16.80 47.93
CA ASP A 245 54.62 -17.14 46.61
C ASP A 245 53.56 -18.22 46.81
N VAL A 246 52.36 -18.04 46.23
CA VAL A 246 51.25 -19.00 46.38
C VAL A 246 51.64 -20.36 45.80
N ASP A 247 52.51 -20.38 44.79
CA ASP A 247 53.07 -21.58 44.18
C ASP A 247 53.84 -22.46 45.18
N ASP A 248 54.56 -21.85 46.12
CA ASP A 248 55.36 -22.58 47.11
C ASP A 248 54.48 -23.28 48.15
N ILE A 249 53.30 -22.72 48.43
CA ILE A 249 52.35 -23.26 49.41
C ILE A 249 51.23 -24.08 48.78
N ALA A 250 51.09 -24.07 47.45
CA ALA A 250 49.98 -24.68 46.72
C ALA A 250 49.73 -26.15 47.13
N GLN A 251 50.79 -26.96 47.19
CA GLN A 251 50.65 -28.38 47.57
C GLN A 251 50.21 -28.58 49.02
N SER A 252 50.80 -27.84 49.97
CA SER A 252 50.46 -27.98 51.40
C SER A 252 49.06 -27.41 51.71
N HIS A 253 48.61 -26.44 50.92
CA HIS A 253 47.32 -25.77 51.08
C HIS A 253 46.20 -26.41 50.23
N GLY A 254 46.53 -27.34 49.33
CA GLY A 254 45.56 -28.09 48.53
C GLY A 254 45.02 -27.28 47.34
N LEU A 255 45.87 -26.45 46.75
CA LEU A 255 45.53 -25.59 45.62
C LEU A 255 45.77 -26.30 44.29
N GLU A 256 44.84 -26.13 43.37
CA GLU A 256 44.89 -26.64 42.00
C GLU A 256 44.66 -25.48 41.02
N ASP A 257 45.45 -25.45 39.95
CA ASP A 257 45.41 -24.41 38.92
C ASP A 257 43.99 -24.24 38.35
N GLY A 258 43.53 -22.98 38.30
CA GLY A 258 42.20 -22.60 37.82
C GLY A 258 41.04 -22.83 38.80
N LYS A 259 41.29 -23.20 40.07
CA LYS A 259 40.25 -23.30 41.11
C LYS A 259 40.25 -22.11 42.05
N SER A 260 39.09 -21.79 42.62
CA SER A 260 38.92 -20.69 43.57
C SER A 260 39.11 -21.11 45.02
N TYR A 261 39.76 -20.25 45.81
CA TYR A 261 40.14 -20.48 47.21
C TYR A 261 39.94 -19.21 48.05
N SER A 262 39.85 -19.35 49.38
CA SER A 262 39.76 -18.21 50.30
C SER A 262 41.12 -17.57 50.54
N PHE A 263 41.12 -16.24 50.69
CA PHE A 263 42.21 -15.42 51.19
C PHE A 263 41.70 -14.67 52.42
N ASP A 264 42.31 -14.91 53.58
CA ASP A 264 41.86 -14.36 54.85
C ASP A 264 43.06 -13.70 55.57
N LEU A 265 42.96 -12.43 55.91
CA LEU A 265 44.00 -11.68 56.63
C LEU A 265 43.45 -11.13 57.94
N PHE A 266 44.22 -11.31 59.00
CA PHE A 266 43.90 -10.84 60.35
C PHE A 266 45.05 -9.99 60.87
N TYR A 267 44.72 -8.81 61.38
CA TYR A 267 45.65 -7.82 61.92
C TYR A 267 45.16 -7.39 63.30
N ALA A 268 46.05 -7.23 64.27
CA ALA A 268 45.73 -6.63 65.57
C ALA A 268 46.76 -5.56 65.94
N GLU A 269 46.27 -4.33 66.18
CA GLU A 269 47.04 -3.25 66.76
C GLU A 269 46.77 -3.21 68.27
N ARG A 270 47.81 -3.40 69.08
CA ARG A 270 47.63 -3.51 70.52
C ARG A 270 48.73 -2.86 71.35
N HIS A 271 49.59 -2.01 70.77
CA HIS A 271 50.59 -1.23 71.51
C HIS A 271 50.74 0.25 71.09
N THR A 272 50.79 1.19 72.06
CA THR A 272 50.68 2.65 71.81
C THR A 272 51.84 3.38 71.10
N VAL A 273 52.76 2.69 70.43
CA VAL A 273 53.98 3.34 69.90
C VAL A 273 53.84 3.76 68.44
N GLN A 274 53.32 2.88 67.61
CA GLN A 274 53.24 3.02 66.16
C GLN A 274 52.13 2.10 65.67
N SER A 275 51.52 2.42 64.53
CA SER A 275 50.65 1.50 63.80
C SER A 275 50.94 1.64 62.32
N THR A 276 51.31 0.54 61.68
CA THR A 276 51.78 0.51 60.30
C THR A 276 51.40 -0.77 59.58
N ILE A 277 51.04 -0.59 58.32
CA ILE A 277 50.67 -1.69 57.46
C ILE A 277 51.04 -1.39 56.02
N ARG A 278 51.62 -2.36 55.36
CA ARG A 278 51.82 -2.41 53.91
C ARG A 278 51.50 -3.81 53.43
N ILE A 279 50.60 -3.88 52.47
CA ILE A 279 50.22 -5.11 51.78
C ILE A 279 50.46 -4.90 50.30
N THR A 280 51.24 -5.78 49.68
CA THR A 280 51.49 -5.76 48.23
C THR A 280 51.17 -7.15 47.67
N THR A 281 50.21 -7.24 46.75
CA THR A 281 49.73 -8.53 46.26
C THR A 281 49.05 -8.45 44.89
N ASN A 282 49.11 -9.52 44.12
CA ASN A 282 48.29 -9.75 42.92
C ASN A 282 47.21 -10.83 43.15
N ILE A 283 47.02 -11.29 44.39
CA ILE A 283 45.92 -12.20 44.77
C ILE A 283 44.56 -11.48 44.68
N LEU A 284 44.53 -10.19 44.99
CA LEU A 284 43.34 -9.34 44.90
C LEU A 284 43.21 -8.81 43.47
N ALA A 285 42.12 -9.15 42.78
CA ALA A 285 41.86 -8.76 41.40
C ALA A 285 40.47 -8.12 41.21
N PRO A 286 40.27 -7.26 40.19
CA PRO A 286 38.97 -6.66 39.90
C PRO A 286 37.97 -7.69 39.34
N PRO A 287 36.66 -7.50 39.57
CA PRO A 287 35.64 -8.38 39.00
C PRO A 287 35.58 -8.27 37.47
N LYS A 288 35.21 -9.39 36.81
CA LYS A 288 35.03 -9.44 35.35
C LYS A 288 33.83 -8.59 34.93
N ARG A 289 33.86 -8.04 33.72
CA ARG A 289 32.83 -7.10 33.21
C ARG A 289 32.24 -7.55 31.89
N VAL A 290 30.92 -7.40 31.74
CA VAL A 290 30.23 -7.61 30.47
C VAL A 290 30.29 -6.36 29.56
N ARG A 291 30.49 -6.56 28.25
CA ARG A 291 30.40 -5.53 27.20
C ARG A 291 29.58 -6.02 26.01
N LEU A 292 28.98 -5.08 25.26
CA LEU A 292 28.08 -5.37 24.15
C LEU A 292 28.71 -5.07 22.78
N TYR A 293 28.46 -5.93 21.80
CA TYR A 293 29.04 -5.86 20.46
C TYR A 293 28.01 -6.19 19.36
N PRO A 294 28.13 -5.60 18.15
CA PRO A 294 27.30 -5.90 17.00
C PRO A 294 27.68 -7.20 16.28
N THR A 295 28.84 -7.79 16.59
CA THR A 295 29.37 -8.98 15.92
C THR A 295 29.87 -10.03 16.92
N PRO A 296 29.93 -11.32 16.53
CA PRO A 296 30.36 -12.40 17.43
C PRO A 296 31.79 -12.33 17.97
N GLN A 297 32.66 -11.53 17.36
CA GLN A 297 34.05 -11.39 17.78
C GLN A 297 34.24 -10.04 18.45
N PRO A 298 34.73 -9.98 19.70
CA PRO A 298 35.02 -8.71 20.35
C PRO A 298 36.21 -8.02 19.68
N GLY A 299 36.07 -6.72 19.42
CA GLY A 299 37.10 -5.87 18.82
C GLY A 299 36.84 -4.39 19.08
N ASN A 300 37.37 -3.50 18.24
CA ASN A 300 37.19 -2.04 18.37
C ASN A 300 35.78 -1.55 17.96
N ASN A 301 34.82 -2.45 17.80
CA ASN A 301 33.46 -2.21 17.33
C ASN A 301 32.40 -2.33 18.42
N GLN A 302 32.80 -2.20 19.69
CA GLN A 302 31.89 -2.20 20.83
C GLN A 302 30.72 -1.23 20.61
N TYR A 303 29.51 -1.64 21.00
CA TYR A 303 28.38 -0.72 21.03
C TYR A 303 28.66 0.45 21.99
N GLY A 304 28.27 1.66 21.59
CA GLY A 304 28.11 2.78 22.52
C GLY A 304 26.93 2.56 23.46
N SER A 305 26.76 3.44 24.44
CA SER A 305 25.60 3.40 25.36
C SER A 305 24.27 3.75 24.69
N GLN A 306 24.31 4.40 23.53
CA GLN A 306 23.14 4.80 22.77
C GLN A 306 23.36 4.61 21.26
N ILE A 307 22.37 4.03 20.59
CA ILE A 307 22.34 3.85 19.13
C ILE A 307 20.98 4.25 18.55
N GLU A 308 20.96 4.54 17.25
CA GLU A 308 19.72 4.64 16.46
C GLU A 308 19.61 3.41 15.57
N TRP A 309 18.41 2.85 15.45
CA TRP A 309 18.15 1.68 14.60
C TRP A 309 16.80 1.75 13.92
N LYS A 310 16.70 1.18 12.71
CA LYS A 310 15.48 1.21 11.91
C LYS A 310 14.47 0.16 12.35
N ALA A 311 13.19 0.51 12.33
CA ALA A 311 12.11 -0.46 12.41
C ALA A 311 12.19 -1.47 11.26
N GLY A 312 12.03 -2.76 11.56
CA GLY A 312 12.09 -3.87 10.61
C GLY A 312 13.47 -4.43 10.32
N GLU A 313 14.52 -3.88 10.92
CA GLU A 313 15.86 -4.44 10.86
C GLU A 313 16.22 -5.13 12.17
N GLU A 314 16.77 -6.33 12.08
CA GLU A 314 17.24 -7.08 13.25
C GLU A 314 18.50 -6.41 13.85
N ILE A 315 18.49 -6.17 15.16
CA ILE A 315 19.63 -5.67 15.93
C ILE A 315 20.33 -6.87 16.57
N PRO A 316 21.52 -7.27 16.08
CA PRO A 316 22.31 -8.31 16.73
C PRO A 316 23.04 -7.74 17.94
N VAL A 317 22.92 -8.38 19.11
CA VAL A 317 23.59 -7.96 20.34
C VAL A 317 24.34 -9.14 20.95
N TYR A 318 25.67 -9.08 20.91
CA TYR A 318 26.56 -10.05 21.53
C TYR A 318 27.09 -9.50 22.85
N ALA A 319 27.04 -10.30 23.90
CA ALA A 319 27.65 -9.98 25.18
C ALA A 319 28.93 -10.79 25.38
N HIS A 320 30.02 -10.11 25.68
CA HIS A 320 31.31 -10.73 25.99
C HIS A 320 31.79 -10.30 27.37
N VAL A 321 32.16 -11.29 28.18
CA VAL A 321 32.73 -11.10 29.50
C VAL A 321 34.24 -10.95 29.37
N LEU A 322 34.76 -9.82 29.86
CA LEU A 322 36.16 -9.50 29.84
C LEU A 322 36.73 -9.58 31.26
N ASP A 323 37.96 -10.06 31.39
CA ASP A 323 38.72 -9.87 32.63
C ASP A 323 39.05 -8.39 32.86
N SER A 324 39.71 -8.13 33.99
CA SER A 324 40.28 -6.82 34.31
C SER A 324 41.14 -6.27 33.17
N ASN A 325 41.96 -7.13 32.53
CA ASN A 325 42.85 -6.79 31.42
C ASN A 325 42.15 -6.42 30.10
N GLY A 326 40.83 -6.59 30.02
CA GLY A 326 40.08 -6.44 28.77
C GLY A 326 40.22 -7.64 27.83
N THR A 327 40.80 -8.75 28.31
CA THR A 327 40.88 -10.03 27.59
C THR A 327 39.53 -10.72 27.64
N TRP A 328 39.08 -11.21 26.50
CA TRP A 328 37.82 -11.94 26.39
C TRP A 328 37.92 -13.34 26.97
N ASN A 329 36.99 -13.66 27.88
CA ASN A 329 36.84 -14.97 28.51
C ASN A 329 35.53 -15.64 28.06
N PRO A 330 35.53 -16.31 26.89
CA PRO A 330 34.32 -16.84 26.26
C PRO A 330 33.55 -17.86 27.12
N GLN A 331 34.22 -18.51 28.07
CA GLN A 331 33.61 -19.47 28.99
C GLN A 331 32.53 -18.86 29.91
N TYR A 332 32.57 -17.55 30.15
CA TYR A 332 31.60 -16.86 30.99
C TYR A 332 30.43 -16.22 30.21
N ASP A 333 30.51 -16.11 28.88
CA ASP A 333 29.46 -15.45 28.09
C ASP A 333 28.11 -16.19 28.19
N SER A 334 28.12 -17.50 28.46
CA SER A 334 26.90 -18.28 28.71
C SER A 334 26.18 -17.91 30.01
N LEU A 335 26.83 -17.20 30.92
CA LEU A 335 26.27 -16.76 32.20
C LEU A 335 25.61 -15.38 32.11
N VAL A 336 25.70 -14.69 30.98
CA VAL A 336 25.03 -13.41 30.75
C VAL A 336 23.52 -13.63 30.67
N THR A 337 22.75 -12.75 31.32
CA THR A 337 21.29 -12.71 31.26
C THR A 337 20.80 -11.43 30.56
N TRP A 338 19.66 -11.51 29.89
CA TRP A 338 19.10 -10.44 29.07
C TRP A 338 17.75 -9.98 29.58
N GLU A 339 17.52 -8.66 29.55
CA GLU A 339 16.22 -8.03 29.75
C GLU A 339 16.01 -6.95 28.69
N LEU A 340 14.80 -6.86 28.17
CA LEU A 340 14.35 -5.76 27.30
C LEU A 340 13.35 -4.91 28.07
N ILE A 341 13.67 -3.63 28.21
CA ILE A 341 12.75 -2.61 28.71
C ILE A 341 12.32 -1.79 27.50
N ASP A 342 11.16 -2.13 26.95
CA ASP A 342 10.53 -1.37 25.87
C ASP A 342 9.21 -0.77 26.36
N THR A 343 9.01 0.51 26.03
CA THR A 343 7.76 1.24 26.31
C THR A 343 6.80 1.21 25.13
N MET A 344 7.25 0.67 24.00
CA MET A 344 6.48 0.44 22.78
C MET A 344 6.00 -1.01 22.73
N ASN A 345 5.04 -1.29 21.84
CA ASN A 345 4.42 -2.60 21.72
C ASN A 345 5.21 -3.54 20.78
N ASN A 346 6.55 -3.42 20.75
CA ASN A 346 7.39 -4.19 19.83
C ASN A 346 7.48 -5.68 20.25
N PRO A 347 7.87 -6.56 19.32
CA PRO A 347 8.28 -7.92 19.64
C PRO A 347 9.39 -7.96 20.71
N GLY A 348 9.37 -9.00 21.53
CA GLY A 348 10.42 -9.26 22.51
C GLY A 348 11.72 -9.78 21.88
N LEU A 349 12.74 -10.00 22.71
CA LEU A 349 14.03 -10.56 22.28
C LEU A 349 13.90 -11.96 21.68
N SER A 350 14.79 -12.29 20.74
CA SER A 350 14.81 -13.58 20.01
C SER A 350 15.31 -14.78 20.82
N SER A 351 16.03 -14.56 21.92
CA SER A 351 16.66 -15.61 22.75
C SER A 351 16.06 -15.71 24.17
N THR A 352 16.16 -16.90 24.77
CA THR A 352 15.64 -17.20 26.12
C THR A 352 16.52 -16.62 27.22
N THR A 353 16.30 -15.36 27.63
CA THR A 353 16.80 -14.66 28.85
C THR A 353 18.29 -14.78 29.23
N ALA A 354 19.12 -15.54 28.52
CA ALA A 354 20.49 -15.87 28.87
C ALA A 354 21.32 -16.35 27.67
N GLY A 355 22.64 -16.20 27.77
CA GLY A 355 23.63 -16.63 26.78
C GLY A 355 24.37 -15.47 26.11
N PRO A 356 25.33 -15.78 25.22
CA PRO A 356 26.25 -14.80 24.63
C PRO A 356 25.61 -13.87 23.59
N TYR A 357 24.39 -14.16 23.15
CA TYR A 357 23.77 -13.49 22.01
C TYR A 357 22.27 -13.33 22.22
N THR A 358 21.76 -12.18 21.85
CA THR A 358 20.34 -11.95 21.63
C THR A 358 20.16 -11.05 20.40
N SER A 359 18.95 -11.02 19.86
CA SER A 359 18.58 -10.01 18.87
C SER A 359 17.21 -9.44 19.14
N TRP A 360 16.96 -8.26 18.57
CA TRP A 360 15.70 -7.54 18.68
C TRP A 360 15.34 -6.93 17.33
N GLU A 361 14.10 -7.13 16.87
CA GLU A 361 13.58 -6.53 15.63
C GLU A 361 12.38 -5.64 16.00
N PRO A 362 12.59 -4.33 16.22
CA PRO A 362 11.49 -3.42 16.49
C PRO A 362 10.64 -3.19 15.24
N THR A 363 9.34 -3.00 15.39
CA THR A 363 8.40 -2.65 14.32
C THR A 363 7.82 -1.24 14.48
N GLU A 364 7.87 -0.67 15.69
CA GLU A 364 7.31 0.63 16.07
C GLU A 364 8.43 1.67 16.24
N ALA A 365 8.35 2.77 15.51
CA ALA A 365 9.32 3.87 15.58
C ALA A 365 8.93 4.96 16.61
N PHE A 366 9.77 6.00 16.69
CA PHE A 366 9.56 7.20 17.51
C PHE A 366 9.53 6.95 19.03
N GLY A 367 10.12 5.86 19.48
CA GLY A 367 10.35 5.62 20.90
C GLY A 367 11.71 5.01 21.17
N THR A 368 11.91 4.66 22.44
CA THR A 368 13.18 4.15 22.93
C THR A 368 12.98 2.84 23.66
N ALA A 369 13.90 1.90 23.45
CA ALA A 369 14.01 0.68 24.22
C ALA A 369 15.41 0.55 24.84
N THR A 370 15.51 -0.23 25.91
CA THR A 370 16.77 -0.53 26.58
C THR A 370 16.98 -2.04 26.59
N VAL A 371 18.07 -2.50 25.98
CA VAL A 371 18.55 -3.88 26.15
C VAL A 371 19.55 -3.89 27.28
N ARG A 372 19.27 -4.66 28.33
CA ARG A 372 20.13 -4.81 29.51
C ARG A 372 20.75 -6.20 29.52
N ALA A 373 22.07 -6.25 29.66
CA ALA A 373 22.81 -7.48 29.90
C ALA A 373 23.41 -7.46 31.31
N THR A 374 23.18 -8.53 32.05
CA THR A 374 23.68 -8.69 33.42
C THR A 374 24.52 -9.96 33.51
N PHE A 375 25.73 -9.83 34.03
CA PHE A 375 26.65 -10.91 34.33
C PHE A 375 26.94 -10.92 35.84
N VAL A 376 26.78 -12.06 36.50
CA VAL A 376 27.18 -12.25 37.90
C VAL A 376 28.47 -13.06 37.89
N ASP A 377 29.56 -12.49 38.40
CA ASP A 377 30.84 -13.19 38.45
C ASP A 377 30.73 -14.38 39.41
N PRO A 378 30.90 -15.63 38.96
CA PRO A 378 30.79 -16.80 39.83
C PRO A 378 31.89 -16.82 40.91
N GLU A 379 32.97 -16.05 40.75
CA GLU A 379 34.11 -16.01 41.69
C GLU A 379 33.92 -15.01 42.83
N TYR A 380 33.26 -13.87 42.54
CA TYR A 380 33.08 -12.76 43.49
C TYR A 380 31.62 -12.58 43.95
N GLY A 381 30.65 -13.11 43.19
CA GLY A 381 29.22 -12.88 43.44
C GLY A 381 28.71 -11.50 42.99
N ASP A 382 29.61 -10.63 42.52
CA ASP A 382 29.27 -9.29 42.04
C ASP A 382 28.56 -9.32 40.68
N ALA A 383 27.48 -8.54 40.58
CA ALA A 383 26.75 -8.35 39.34
C ALA A 383 27.29 -7.13 38.57
N THR A 384 27.78 -7.34 37.34
CA THR A 384 28.01 -6.27 36.37
C THR A 384 26.85 -6.18 35.40
N THR A 385 26.36 -4.96 35.17
CA THR A 385 25.24 -4.71 34.25
C THR A 385 25.64 -3.64 33.24
N VAL A 386 25.33 -3.90 31.97
CA VAL A 386 25.51 -2.96 30.86
C VAL A 386 24.18 -2.77 30.14
N THR A 387 23.88 -1.53 29.75
CA THR A 387 22.68 -1.18 29.01
C THR A 387 23.01 -0.62 27.64
N LEU A 388 22.18 -0.96 26.66
CA LEU A 388 22.18 -0.39 25.32
C LEU A 388 20.83 0.30 25.12
N ASN A 389 20.85 1.63 25.05
CA ASN A 389 19.67 2.43 24.75
C ASN A 389 19.52 2.56 23.24
N ILE A 390 18.34 2.24 22.72
CA ILE A 390 18.06 2.16 21.28
C ILE A 390 16.92 3.13 20.99
N THR A 391 17.18 4.14 20.17
CA THR A 391 16.14 4.98 19.58
C THR A 391 15.70 4.34 18.27
N VAL A 392 14.43 3.96 18.18
CA VAL A 392 13.88 3.35 16.96
C VAL A 392 13.42 4.44 16.01
N VAL A 393 14.01 4.48 14.81
CA VAL A 393 13.61 5.35 13.71
C VAL A 393 12.78 4.58 12.68
N PRO A 394 11.98 5.25 11.84
CA PRO A 394 11.21 4.58 10.80
C PRO A 394 12.08 3.73 9.88
N GLY A 395 11.51 2.65 9.34
CA GLY A 395 12.14 1.78 8.35
C GLY A 395 12.28 2.43 6.98
N ASP A 396 12.62 1.62 5.98
CA ASP A 396 12.68 2.09 4.60
C ASP A 396 11.27 2.39 4.04
N PRO A 397 11.12 3.43 3.19
CA PRO A 397 9.85 3.73 2.53
C PRO A 397 9.22 2.53 1.81
N ASP A 398 7.93 2.28 2.04
CA ASP A 398 7.19 1.17 1.44
C ASP A 398 5.96 1.63 0.64
N HIS A 399 5.13 2.51 1.21
CA HIS A 399 3.87 2.92 0.59
C HIS A 399 3.52 4.39 0.85
N VAL A 400 2.62 4.91 0.00
CA VAL A 400 1.90 6.17 0.20
C VAL A 400 0.65 5.89 1.03
N ASP A 401 0.28 6.80 1.92
CA ASP A 401 -0.96 6.74 2.73
C ASP A 401 -1.70 8.08 2.59
N ILE A 402 -3.00 8.04 2.28
CA ILE A 402 -3.85 9.22 2.08
C ILE A 402 -4.54 9.59 3.39
N GLN A 403 -4.41 10.85 3.80
CA GLN A 403 -5.03 11.41 4.99
C GLN A 403 -5.81 12.70 4.70
N ALA A 404 -6.78 13.02 5.54
CA ALA A 404 -7.68 14.17 5.37
C ALA A 404 -7.09 15.51 5.84
N ASP A 405 -6.06 15.49 6.68
CA ASP A 405 -5.45 16.70 7.25
C ASP A 405 -3.98 16.80 6.85
N SER A 406 -3.44 18.01 6.78
CA SER A 406 -2.02 18.27 6.55
C SER A 406 -1.12 17.81 7.70
N SER A 407 -1.69 17.65 8.90
CA SER A 407 -0.99 17.15 10.09
C SER A 407 -1.12 15.63 10.20
N VAL A 408 -0.05 14.97 10.65
CA VAL A 408 -0.01 13.52 10.80
C VAL A 408 -0.56 13.14 12.17
N ALA A 409 -1.72 12.47 12.20
CA ALA A 409 -2.40 12.11 13.44
C ALA A 409 -1.73 10.95 14.20
N SER A 410 -1.32 9.88 13.48
CA SER A 410 -0.51 8.78 14.02
C SER A 410 0.84 8.70 13.32
N LEU A 411 1.91 8.70 14.11
CA LEU A 411 3.27 8.50 13.61
C LEU A 411 3.62 7.01 13.41
N ARG A 412 2.76 6.09 13.87
CA ARG A 412 3.06 4.66 13.99
C ARG A 412 2.16 3.77 13.16
N ASP A 413 0.97 4.25 12.84
CA ASP A 413 -0.04 3.51 12.10
C ASP A 413 -0.45 4.29 10.85
N ASP A 414 -0.79 3.56 9.79
CA ASP A 414 -1.52 4.07 8.63
C ASP A 414 -2.80 4.80 9.08
N ASP A 415 -3.18 5.83 8.34
CA ASP A 415 -4.45 6.50 8.61
C ASP A 415 -5.61 5.54 8.30
N GLN A 416 -6.71 5.63 9.06
CA GLN A 416 -7.92 4.82 8.81
C GLN A 416 -8.87 5.54 7.85
N PHE A 417 -8.36 6.48 7.06
CA PHE A 417 -9.13 7.35 6.19
C PHE A 417 -9.45 6.67 4.85
N ASP A 418 -10.31 5.65 4.88
CA ASP A 418 -10.65 4.87 3.68
C ASP A 418 -11.70 5.54 2.76
N SER A 419 -12.40 6.57 3.25
CA SER A 419 -13.50 7.18 2.51
C SER A 419 -13.73 8.66 2.79
N LEU A 420 -14.01 9.39 1.71
CA LEU A 420 -14.43 10.78 1.72
C LEU A 420 -15.91 10.86 1.29
N PHE A 421 -16.72 11.53 2.10
CA PHE A 421 -18.10 11.88 1.75
C PHE A 421 -18.16 13.38 1.49
N ILE A 422 -18.59 13.77 0.29
CA ILE A 422 -18.80 15.18 -0.09
C ILE A 422 -20.31 15.40 -0.21
N ASP A 423 -20.88 16.11 0.77
CA ASP A 423 -22.32 16.37 0.83
C ASP A 423 -22.76 17.39 -0.22
N GLU A 424 -24.08 17.58 -0.40
CA GLU A 424 -24.69 18.47 -1.37
C GLU A 424 -24.18 19.92 -1.28
N GLU A 425 -23.95 20.43 -0.06
CA GLU A 425 -23.48 21.82 0.19
C GLU A 425 -21.97 22.03 -0.02
N GLU A 426 -21.18 20.96 -0.01
CA GLU A 426 -19.72 21.02 -0.11
C GLU A 426 -19.27 21.04 -1.58
N THR A 427 -18.21 21.79 -1.90
CA THR A 427 -17.71 21.88 -3.29
C THR A 427 -16.54 20.94 -3.57
N GLY A 428 -15.96 20.33 -2.54
CA GLY A 428 -14.70 19.58 -2.65
C GLY A 428 -14.08 19.30 -1.28
N ALA A 429 -12.86 18.76 -1.28
CA ALA A 429 -12.08 18.52 -0.08
C ALA A 429 -10.57 18.57 -0.39
N ASP A 430 -9.76 18.75 0.64
CA ASP A 430 -8.31 18.64 0.55
C ASP A 430 -7.85 17.28 1.09
N LEU A 431 -6.89 16.67 0.41
CA LEU A 431 -6.26 15.40 0.78
C LEU A 431 -4.75 15.54 0.80
N PHE A 432 -4.09 14.77 1.66
CA PHE A 432 -2.65 14.80 1.80
C PHE A 432 -2.06 13.39 1.73
N ALA A 433 -0.99 13.25 0.96
CA ALA A 433 -0.24 12.00 0.83
C ALA A 433 1.01 12.04 1.70
N VAL A 434 1.17 11.03 2.55
CA VAL A 434 2.38 10.80 3.35
C VAL A 434 3.03 9.49 2.93
N VAL A 435 4.31 9.33 3.26
CA VAL A 435 5.10 8.13 2.98
C VAL A 435 5.40 7.42 4.29
N ARG A 436 5.14 6.12 4.30
CA ARG A 436 5.29 5.25 5.47
C ARG A 436 6.19 4.06 5.16
N ASP A 437 6.73 3.45 6.21
CA ASP A 437 7.40 2.15 6.10
C ASP A 437 6.40 0.98 6.05
N ARG A 438 6.90 -0.25 5.94
CA ARG A 438 6.06 -1.46 5.81
C ARG A 438 5.18 -1.78 7.04
N PHE A 439 5.38 -1.08 8.16
CA PHE A 439 4.59 -1.25 9.39
C PHE A 439 3.66 -0.07 9.68
N GLY A 440 3.72 0.97 8.84
CA GLY A 440 2.88 2.17 8.98
C GLY A 440 3.54 3.32 9.74
N ASN A 441 4.84 3.22 10.07
CA ASN A 441 5.52 4.35 10.69
C ASN A 441 5.69 5.49 9.67
N TYR A 442 5.33 6.70 10.09
CA TYR A 442 5.48 7.91 9.28
C TYR A 442 6.95 8.19 8.98
N ILE A 443 7.26 8.54 7.73
CA ILE A 443 8.62 8.96 7.32
C ILE A 443 8.63 10.45 6.98
N ARG A 444 7.72 10.87 6.09
CA ARG A 444 7.64 12.25 5.56
C ARG A 444 6.35 12.44 4.75
N HIS A 445 6.02 13.69 4.43
CA HIS A 445 5.09 13.99 3.33
C HIS A 445 5.63 13.49 1.98
N ALA A 446 4.71 13.12 1.09
CA ALA A 446 5.03 12.77 -0.28
C ALA A 446 5.65 13.98 -1.01
N THR A 447 6.77 13.77 -1.71
CA THR A 447 7.51 14.84 -2.42
C THR A 447 7.33 14.77 -3.92
N GLY A 448 6.63 13.74 -4.41
CA GLY A 448 6.47 13.41 -5.81
C GLY A 448 5.10 12.84 -6.17
N ALA A 449 4.08 12.98 -5.30
CA ALA A 449 2.80 12.33 -5.53
C ALA A 449 2.10 12.82 -6.80
N SER A 450 1.63 11.86 -7.60
CA SER A 450 0.59 12.03 -8.61
C SER A 450 -0.77 11.68 -8.01
N TRP A 451 -1.77 12.44 -8.44
CA TRP A 451 -3.16 12.28 -7.98
C TRP A 451 -4.03 11.99 -9.20
N GLU A 452 -4.84 10.93 -9.10
CA GLU A 452 -5.74 10.49 -10.17
C GLU A 452 -7.12 10.16 -9.60
N THR A 453 -8.15 10.30 -10.42
CA THR A 453 -9.53 9.90 -10.10
C THR A 453 -9.97 8.77 -11.03
N SER A 454 -10.73 7.81 -10.52
CA SER A 454 -11.30 6.76 -11.37
C SER A 454 -12.48 7.25 -12.22
N ASP A 455 -13.13 8.36 -11.86
CA ASP A 455 -14.24 8.93 -12.62
C ASP A 455 -14.30 10.46 -12.49
N GLU A 456 -13.78 11.16 -13.50
CA GLU A 456 -13.79 12.64 -13.61
C GLU A 456 -15.22 13.22 -13.73
N TRP A 457 -16.23 12.40 -13.99
CA TRP A 457 -17.63 12.86 -13.98
C TRP A 457 -18.19 13.01 -12.57
N VAL A 458 -17.58 12.38 -11.56
CA VAL A 458 -17.99 12.45 -10.17
C VAL A 458 -17.13 13.46 -9.40
N VAL A 459 -15.81 13.30 -9.46
CA VAL A 459 -14.85 14.22 -8.83
C VAL A 459 -13.60 14.35 -9.70
N THR A 460 -12.99 15.53 -9.68
CA THR A 460 -11.63 15.72 -10.18
C THR A 460 -10.67 15.88 -9.02
N VAL A 461 -9.40 15.58 -9.24
CA VAL A 461 -8.34 15.85 -8.27
C VAL A 461 -7.18 16.53 -8.97
N THR A 462 -6.74 17.66 -8.42
CA THR A 462 -5.60 18.39 -8.95
C THR A 462 -4.51 18.46 -7.89
N ARG A 463 -3.25 18.35 -8.31
CA ARG A 463 -2.13 18.52 -7.39
C ARG A 463 -1.91 20.00 -7.10
N ALA A 464 -1.72 20.34 -5.82
CA ALA A 464 -1.31 21.67 -5.42
C ALA A 464 0.19 21.91 -5.71
N ALA A 465 0.70 23.09 -5.32
CA ALA A 465 2.13 23.41 -5.44
C ALA A 465 2.98 22.52 -4.51
N ASP A 466 2.45 22.22 -3.32
CA ASP A 466 2.95 21.13 -2.50
C ASP A 466 2.45 19.80 -3.08
N LYS A 467 3.37 18.93 -3.44
CA LYS A 467 3.06 17.73 -4.22
C LYS A 467 2.32 16.68 -3.39
N SER A 468 2.45 16.71 -2.06
CA SER A 468 1.64 15.88 -1.18
C SER A 468 0.18 16.29 -1.14
N HIS A 469 -0.21 17.47 -1.61
CA HIS A 469 -1.57 17.98 -1.45
C HIS A 469 -2.40 17.80 -2.73
N GLY A 470 -3.44 16.98 -2.63
CA GLY A 470 -4.48 16.79 -3.64
C GLY A 470 -5.71 17.62 -3.33
N VAL A 471 -6.11 18.49 -4.26
CA VAL A 471 -7.34 19.31 -4.18
C VAL A 471 -8.43 18.58 -4.95
N VAL A 472 -9.43 18.07 -4.24
CA VAL A 472 -10.57 17.35 -4.79
C VAL A 472 -11.70 18.33 -5.07
N GLU A 473 -12.20 18.36 -6.30
CA GLU A 473 -13.36 19.17 -6.68
C GLU A 473 -14.53 18.27 -7.07
N LYS A 474 -15.71 18.54 -6.49
CA LYS A 474 -16.95 17.83 -6.80
C LYS A 474 -17.48 18.26 -8.16
N VAL A 475 -17.71 17.29 -9.04
CA VAL A 475 -18.23 17.51 -10.40
C VAL A 475 -19.64 16.94 -10.57
N GLY A 476 -19.88 15.75 -10.03
CA GLY A 476 -21.09 14.94 -10.23
C GLY A 476 -21.55 14.24 -8.96
N GLU A 477 -22.60 13.44 -9.10
CA GLU A 477 -23.04 12.51 -8.06
C GLU A 477 -22.56 11.10 -8.37
N GLY A 478 -22.14 10.36 -7.34
CA GLY A 478 -21.79 8.95 -7.49
C GLY A 478 -20.63 8.52 -6.60
N LEU A 479 -19.98 7.43 -7.03
CA LEU A 479 -18.81 6.86 -6.37
C LEU A 479 -17.61 6.94 -7.31
N ALA A 480 -16.47 7.36 -6.77
CA ALA A 480 -15.18 7.34 -7.45
C ALA A 480 -14.08 6.88 -6.48
N LEU A 481 -12.91 6.55 -7.02
CA LEU A 481 -11.69 6.37 -6.26
C LEU A 481 -10.77 7.56 -6.52
N ILE A 482 -10.10 8.04 -5.48
CA ILE A 482 -8.94 8.92 -5.62
C ILE A 482 -7.71 8.11 -5.28
N ILE A 483 -6.70 8.17 -6.14
CA ILE A 483 -5.46 7.40 -6.05
C ILE A 483 -4.30 8.37 -5.92
N ALA A 484 -3.43 8.14 -4.93
CA ALA A 484 -2.16 8.83 -4.76
C ALA A 484 -1.00 7.86 -5.00
N ASP A 485 -0.09 8.21 -5.91
CA ASP A 485 1.07 7.40 -6.26
C ASP A 485 2.36 8.22 -6.18
N GLU A 486 3.44 7.65 -5.65
CA GLU A 486 4.78 8.21 -5.72
C GLU A 486 5.75 7.13 -6.22
N SER A 487 6.48 7.45 -7.30
CA SER A 487 7.29 6.47 -8.04
C SER A 487 8.24 5.67 -7.13
N GLY A 488 8.10 4.35 -7.15
CA GLY A 488 8.92 3.42 -6.37
C GLY A 488 8.28 2.95 -5.06
N LEU A 489 7.10 3.48 -4.70
CA LEU A 489 6.30 3.07 -3.54
C LEU A 489 5.02 2.37 -3.99
N LYS A 490 4.31 1.71 -3.06
CA LYS A 490 2.94 1.24 -3.31
C LYS A 490 1.97 2.43 -3.23
N PRO A 491 1.08 2.61 -4.21
CA PRO A 491 0.07 3.67 -4.16
C PRO A 491 -1.02 3.33 -3.15
N ASP A 492 -1.77 4.36 -2.77
CA ASP A 492 -2.97 4.23 -1.94
C ASP A 492 -4.18 4.88 -2.61
N SER A 493 -5.37 4.43 -2.22
CA SER A 493 -6.62 4.89 -2.79
C SER A 493 -7.76 4.94 -1.78
N ILE A 494 -8.53 6.03 -1.82
CA ILE A 494 -9.72 6.20 -0.99
C ILE A 494 -10.99 6.20 -1.83
N LYS A 495 -12.11 5.80 -1.22
CA LYS A 495 -13.44 5.88 -1.85
C LYS A 495 -14.06 7.25 -1.64
N VAL A 496 -14.49 7.89 -2.71
CA VAL A 496 -15.23 9.15 -2.65
C VAL A 496 -16.69 8.90 -2.99
N ARG A 497 -17.58 9.38 -2.13
CA ARG A 497 -19.01 9.48 -2.42
C ARG A 497 -19.40 10.95 -2.48
N ALA A 498 -19.76 11.42 -3.67
CA ALA A 498 -20.22 12.78 -3.89
C ALA A 498 -21.74 12.82 -4.06
N MET A 499 -22.39 13.79 -3.44
CA MET A 499 -23.81 14.11 -3.63
C MET A 499 -23.97 15.48 -4.28
N LEU A 500 -24.88 15.58 -5.26
CA LEU A 500 -25.25 16.85 -5.86
C LEU A 500 -26.69 17.24 -5.51
N PRO A 501 -26.93 18.50 -5.12
CA PRO A 501 -28.28 19.04 -5.10
C PRO A 501 -28.76 19.24 -6.54
N GLY A 502 -30.05 19.01 -6.78
CA GLY A 502 -30.68 19.34 -8.07
C GLY A 502 -31.42 18.18 -8.71
N THR A 503 -31.87 18.43 -9.94
CA THR A 503 -32.72 17.53 -10.72
C THR A 503 -31.91 16.61 -11.62
N GLY A 504 -32.33 15.38 -11.83
CA GLY A 504 -31.75 14.48 -12.83
C GLY A 504 -32.43 14.59 -14.19
N LEU A 505 -31.77 14.11 -15.24
CA LEU A 505 -32.41 13.85 -16.53
C LEU A 505 -33.29 12.60 -16.36
N SER A 506 -34.60 12.78 -16.44
CA SER A 506 -35.57 11.70 -16.28
C SER A 506 -35.70 10.89 -17.57
N GLN A 507 -35.75 11.57 -18.72
CA GLN A 507 -35.94 10.94 -20.02
C GLN A 507 -35.46 11.84 -21.17
N GLY A 508 -34.87 11.25 -22.20
CA GLY A 508 -34.69 11.89 -23.49
C GLY A 508 -35.63 11.25 -24.51
N ILE A 509 -36.32 12.02 -25.36
CA ILE A 509 -37.29 11.48 -26.33
C ILE A 509 -36.96 11.99 -27.73
N THR A 510 -36.68 11.10 -28.69
CA THR A 510 -36.37 11.49 -30.07
C THR A 510 -37.59 12.07 -30.77
N ARG A 511 -37.37 12.96 -31.74
CA ARG A 511 -38.42 13.58 -32.55
C ARG A 511 -37.97 13.67 -34.01
N ASP A 512 -38.95 13.46 -34.88
CA ASP A 512 -38.91 13.77 -36.31
C ASP A 512 -40.01 14.82 -36.53
N THR A 513 -39.63 16.11 -36.44
CA THR A 513 -40.61 17.21 -36.39
C THR A 513 -41.16 17.58 -37.76
N ASP A 514 -40.43 17.28 -38.83
CA ASP A 514 -40.87 17.50 -40.21
C ASP A 514 -41.49 16.26 -40.88
N GLY A 515 -41.42 15.09 -40.22
CA GLY A 515 -42.04 13.85 -40.62
C GLY A 515 -41.34 13.14 -41.79
N ASN A 516 -40.09 13.49 -42.09
CA ASN A 516 -39.37 12.98 -43.26
C ASN A 516 -38.69 11.61 -43.04
N GLY A 517 -38.71 11.13 -41.79
CA GLY A 517 -38.14 9.87 -41.33
C GLY A 517 -36.73 9.97 -40.74
N TYR A 518 -36.18 11.16 -40.52
CA TYR A 518 -34.91 11.39 -39.85
C TYR A 518 -35.11 12.16 -38.54
N ILE A 519 -34.27 11.87 -37.54
CA ILE A 519 -34.37 12.58 -36.26
C ILE A 519 -33.74 13.97 -36.43
N ASP A 520 -34.51 14.99 -36.11
CA ASP A 520 -34.14 16.41 -36.19
C ASP A 520 -34.26 17.12 -34.83
N ALA A 521 -34.78 16.45 -33.80
CA ALA A 521 -34.83 16.99 -32.45
C ALA A 521 -34.85 15.90 -31.36
N ILE A 522 -34.52 16.30 -30.13
CA ILE A 522 -34.72 15.49 -28.93
C ILE A 522 -35.28 16.34 -27.79
N GLU A 523 -36.28 15.82 -27.08
CA GLU A 523 -36.80 16.42 -25.84
C GLU A 523 -36.04 15.86 -24.64
N LEU A 524 -35.50 16.73 -23.79
CA LEU A 524 -34.88 16.39 -22.52
C LEU A 524 -35.83 16.74 -21.37
N HIS A 525 -36.29 15.73 -20.64
CA HIS A 525 -37.19 15.84 -19.50
C HIS A 525 -36.40 15.71 -18.20
N PHE A 526 -36.73 16.52 -17.18
CA PHE A 526 -36.04 16.51 -15.89
C PHE A 526 -37.00 16.19 -14.74
N ASP A 527 -36.48 15.60 -13.65
CA ASP A 527 -37.28 15.16 -12.50
C ASP A 527 -38.02 16.28 -11.74
N SER A 528 -37.60 17.54 -11.94
CA SER A 528 -38.14 18.74 -11.32
C SER A 528 -37.75 19.99 -12.11
N LEU A 529 -38.33 21.13 -11.73
CA LEU A 529 -38.16 22.40 -12.44
C LEU A 529 -36.68 22.86 -12.46
N THR A 530 -36.14 23.05 -13.66
CA THR A 530 -34.80 23.58 -13.93
C THR A 530 -34.82 24.64 -15.04
N THR A 531 -33.77 25.47 -15.11
CA THR A 531 -33.61 26.56 -16.08
C THR A 531 -32.25 26.51 -16.78
N LEU A 532 -32.23 26.82 -18.07
CA LEU A 532 -30.98 27.03 -18.80
C LEU A 532 -30.42 28.44 -18.49
N PRO A 533 -29.11 28.57 -18.19
CA PRO A 533 -28.47 29.87 -18.07
C PRO A 533 -28.59 30.68 -19.37
N ALA A 534 -28.63 32.02 -19.25
CA ALA A 534 -28.56 32.88 -20.42
C ALA A 534 -27.21 32.70 -21.13
N GLY A 535 -27.25 32.34 -22.42
CA GLY A 535 -26.04 32.06 -23.21
C GLY A 535 -25.37 30.74 -22.86
N PHE A 536 -26.15 29.73 -22.47
CA PHE A 536 -25.68 28.37 -22.24
C PHE A 536 -24.83 27.85 -23.41
N ASP A 537 -23.71 27.23 -23.07
CA ASP A 537 -22.78 26.61 -24.01
C ASP A 537 -23.13 25.12 -24.18
N ASP A 538 -23.67 24.79 -25.35
CA ASP A 538 -24.13 23.45 -25.70
C ASP A 538 -23.00 22.44 -25.97
N SER A 539 -21.74 22.88 -26.00
CA SER A 539 -20.58 21.98 -26.10
C SER A 539 -20.44 21.01 -24.92
N SER A 540 -21.19 21.27 -23.84
CA SER A 540 -21.31 20.40 -22.67
C SER A 540 -22.32 19.25 -22.84
N LEU A 541 -23.03 19.21 -23.97
CA LEU A 541 -23.98 18.16 -24.36
C LEU A 541 -23.41 17.35 -25.52
N THR A 542 -23.66 16.04 -25.49
CA THR A 542 -23.26 15.13 -26.56
C THR A 542 -24.41 14.17 -26.84
N ILE A 543 -24.81 14.09 -28.11
CA ILE A 543 -25.90 13.22 -28.59
C ILE A 543 -25.33 12.35 -29.69
N THR A 544 -25.32 11.04 -29.48
CA THR A 544 -24.66 10.11 -30.39
C THR A 544 -25.50 8.89 -30.76
N TYR A 545 -25.20 8.32 -31.92
CA TYR A 545 -25.71 7.03 -32.35
C TYR A 545 -24.64 6.29 -33.15
N GLN A 546 -24.28 5.07 -32.72
CA GLN A 546 -23.30 4.20 -33.39
C GLN A 546 -21.98 4.92 -33.79
N GLY A 547 -21.52 5.85 -32.95
CA GLY A 547 -20.29 6.62 -33.17
C GLY A 547 -20.43 7.86 -34.08
N HIS A 548 -21.63 8.14 -34.59
CA HIS A 548 -21.96 9.45 -35.15
C HIS A 548 -22.42 10.39 -34.03
N GLU A 549 -21.96 11.63 -34.06
CA GLU A 549 -22.36 12.70 -33.14
C GLU A 549 -23.21 13.71 -33.89
N TYR A 550 -24.42 13.97 -33.38
CA TYR A 550 -25.35 14.93 -33.98
C TYR A 550 -24.90 16.35 -33.65
N ALA A 551 -24.86 17.22 -34.66
CA ALA A 551 -24.62 18.65 -34.43
C ALA A 551 -25.86 19.28 -33.81
N ILE A 552 -25.69 19.97 -32.68
CA ILE A 552 -26.76 20.72 -32.01
C ILE A 552 -26.91 22.08 -32.72
N LEU A 553 -28.13 22.39 -33.15
CA LEU A 553 -28.47 23.65 -33.81
C LEU A 553 -29.05 24.68 -32.85
N ASP A 554 -29.86 24.24 -31.89
CA ASP A 554 -30.47 25.07 -30.85
C ASP A 554 -30.90 24.23 -29.65
N ILE A 555 -30.97 24.85 -28.47
CA ILE A 555 -31.62 24.27 -27.29
C ILE A 555 -32.53 25.32 -26.65
N SER A 556 -33.82 24.99 -26.52
CA SER A 556 -34.81 25.93 -26.00
C SER A 556 -35.82 25.27 -25.06
N PRO A 557 -36.35 25.99 -24.05
CA PRO A 557 -37.41 25.48 -23.19
C PRO A 557 -38.70 25.29 -23.98
N GLN A 558 -39.35 24.15 -23.77
CA GLN A 558 -40.66 23.90 -24.35
C GLN A 558 -41.70 24.84 -23.72
N THR A 559 -42.41 25.61 -24.54
CA THR A 559 -43.44 26.54 -24.07
C THR A 559 -44.73 25.81 -23.71
N GLY A 560 -45.27 26.07 -22.50
CA GLY A 560 -46.61 25.64 -22.12
C GLY A 560 -46.72 24.33 -21.32
N VAL A 561 -45.59 23.76 -20.89
CA VAL A 561 -45.51 22.56 -20.02
C VAL A 561 -45.16 22.95 -18.57
N THR A 562 -45.63 22.17 -17.59
CA THR A 562 -45.43 22.43 -16.15
C THR A 562 -44.18 21.79 -15.55
N ASP A 563 -43.62 20.79 -16.24
CA ASP A 563 -42.39 20.09 -15.88
C ASP A 563 -41.30 20.54 -16.86
N SER A 564 -40.06 20.74 -16.39
CA SER A 564 -39.00 21.35 -17.22
C SER A 564 -38.60 20.40 -18.35
N VAL A 565 -39.00 20.75 -19.58
CA VAL A 565 -38.62 20.07 -20.82
C VAL A 565 -37.84 21.04 -21.71
N PHE A 566 -36.68 20.61 -22.22
CA PHE A 566 -35.92 21.33 -23.24
C PHE A 566 -35.96 20.59 -24.58
N ILE A 567 -36.19 21.32 -25.67
CA ILE A 567 -36.10 20.78 -27.03
C ILE A 567 -34.72 21.14 -27.56
N VAL A 568 -33.95 20.11 -27.90
CA VAL A 568 -32.66 20.24 -28.59
C VAL A 568 -32.90 19.97 -30.07
N THR A 569 -32.70 20.98 -30.92
CA THR A 569 -32.80 20.83 -32.38
C THR A 569 -31.45 20.35 -32.91
N LEU A 570 -31.48 19.37 -33.82
CA LEU A 570 -30.32 18.69 -34.36
C LEU A 570 -30.19 18.92 -35.86
N GLU A 571 -28.97 18.91 -36.37
CA GLU A 571 -28.73 18.75 -37.80
C GLU A 571 -29.04 17.31 -38.20
N GLU A 572 -29.90 17.14 -39.21
CA GLU A 572 -30.33 15.81 -39.64
C GLU A 572 -29.17 14.96 -40.15
N TYR A 573 -29.08 13.73 -39.63
CA TYR A 573 -28.15 12.73 -40.13
C TYR A 573 -28.82 11.85 -41.19
N VAL A 574 -28.83 12.26 -42.45
CA VAL A 574 -29.48 11.50 -43.53
C VAL A 574 -28.71 10.22 -43.84
N THR A 575 -29.32 9.06 -43.56
CA THR A 575 -28.75 7.73 -43.87
C THR A 575 -29.58 6.97 -44.91
N LYS A 576 -29.24 5.71 -45.18
CA LYS A 576 -30.08 4.81 -46.01
C LYS A 576 -31.27 4.26 -45.23
N GLU A 577 -31.14 4.16 -43.91
CA GLU A 577 -32.19 3.70 -43.01
C GLU A 577 -32.86 4.92 -42.38
N LEU A 578 -34.18 4.81 -42.21
CA LEU A 578 -34.97 5.83 -41.52
C LEU A 578 -34.78 5.65 -40.01
N GLN A 579 -34.88 6.75 -39.28
CA GLN A 579 -34.45 6.86 -37.88
C GLN A 579 -35.61 6.89 -36.89
N THR A 580 -36.83 6.59 -37.34
CA THR A 580 -38.03 6.76 -36.51
C THR A 580 -37.96 5.88 -35.25
N GLY A 581 -37.52 4.62 -35.37
CA GLY A 581 -37.30 3.75 -34.20
C GLY A 581 -35.91 3.85 -33.53
N TRP A 582 -35.12 4.90 -33.78
CA TRP A 582 -33.75 5.00 -33.21
C TRP A 582 -33.76 5.49 -31.76
N THR A 583 -32.85 4.93 -30.96
CA THR A 583 -32.55 5.37 -29.60
C THR A 583 -31.15 5.95 -29.55
N LEU A 584 -31.03 7.25 -29.23
CA LEU A 584 -29.78 7.98 -29.15
C LEU A 584 -29.16 7.86 -27.75
N THR A 585 -27.84 8.04 -27.65
CA THR A 585 -27.09 8.07 -26.39
C THR A 585 -26.79 9.51 -26.00
N LEU A 586 -27.15 9.88 -24.77
CA LEU A 586 -27.14 11.24 -24.26
C LEU A 586 -26.15 11.36 -23.11
N SER A 587 -25.26 12.34 -23.22
CA SER A 587 -24.36 12.75 -22.14
C SER A 587 -24.42 14.26 -22.02
N GLY A 588 -24.42 14.81 -20.81
CA GLY A 588 -24.58 16.24 -20.65
C GLY A 588 -24.31 16.80 -19.27
N LYS A 589 -23.90 18.07 -19.24
CA LYS A 589 -23.72 18.87 -18.02
C LYS A 589 -24.44 20.21 -18.16
N ILE A 590 -25.59 20.36 -17.50
CA ILE A 590 -26.30 21.64 -17.38
C ILE A 590 -26.12 22.18 -15.96
N PRO A 591 -25.86 23.48 -15.76
CA PRO A 591 -25.79 24.06 -14.42
C PRO A 591 -27.05 23.80 -13.58
N ASN A 592 -26.87 23.41 -12.32
CA ASN A 592 -27.94 23.03 -11.37
C ASN A 592 -28.74 21.77 -11.75
N VAL A 593 -28.25 20.99 -12.71
CA VAL A 593 -28.76 19.65 -13.07
C VAL A 593 -27.66 18.64 -12.79
N LYS A 594 -28.02 17.47 -12.27
CA LYS A 594 -27.09 16.37 -12.08
C LYS A 594 -26.54 15.94 -13.44
N PRO A 595 -25.21 15.94 -13.65
CA PRO A 595 -24.62 15.41 -14.88
C PRO A 595 -25.14 14.02 -15.20
N TRP A 596 -25.42 13.75 -16.47
CA TRP A 596 -25.80 12.42 -16.95
C TRP A 596 -24.81 11.97 -18.02
N ARG A 597 -24.58 10.67 -18.09
CA ARG A 597 -23.64 10.05 -19.04
C ARG A 597 -24.23 8.78 -19.60
N ASP A 598 -24.10 8.61 -20.90
CA ASP A 598 -24.49 7.43 -21.66
C ASP A 598 -25.95 7.00 -21.43
N GLN A 599 -26.83 7.98 -21.19
CA GLN A 599 -28.25 7.73 -20.97
C GLN A 599 -28.94 7.51 -22.31
N ALA A 600 -29.62 6.37 -22.46
CA ALA A 600 -30.40 6.10 -23.66
C ALA A 600 -31.65 6.99 -23.70
N SER A 601 -31.93 7.57 -24.88
CA SER A 601 -33.24 8.15 -25.15
C SER A 601 -34.31 7.06 -25.24
N VAL A 602 -35.55 7.46 -25.38
CA VAL A 602 -36.62 6.61 -25.89
C VAL A 602 -37.00 7.08 -27.28
N ASP A 603 -37.59 6.17 -28.03
CA ASP A 603 -38.21 6.47 -29.31
C ASP A 603 -39.44 7.36 -29.10
N GLY A 604 -39.45 8.49 -29.80
CA GLY A 604 -40.60 9.37 -29.92
C GLY A 604 -40.91 9.85 -31.34
N ALA A 605 -40.31 9.23 -32.36
CA ALA A 605 -40.53 9.59 -33.76
C ALA A 605 -41.49 8.59 -34.40
N ALA A 606 -42.54 9.09 -35.07
CA ALA A 606 -43.59 8.23 -35.57
C ALA A 606 -43.16 7.44 -36.82
N PRO A 607 -43.73 6.24 -37.06
CA PRO A 607 -43.39 5.42 -38.22
C PRO A 607 -43.75 6.12 -39.54
N VAL A 608 -42.89 6.02 -40.54
CA VAL A 608 -43.14 6.53 -41.90
C VAL A 608 -43.07 5.40 -42.93
N ILE A 609 -43.45 5.66 -44.17
CA ILE A 609 -43.28 4.67 -45.24
C ILE A 609 -41.80 4.60 -45.64
N GLN A 610 -41.20 3.42 -45.48
CA GLN A 610 -39.86 3.12 -45.98
C GLN A 610 -39.88 2.70 -47.45
N GLY A 611 -40.92 1.99 -47.88
CA GLY A 611 -41.06 1.55 -49.26
C GLY A 611 -42.48 1.09 -49.57
N VAL A 612 -42.88 1.22 -50.82
CA VAL A 612 -44.15 0.69 -51.31
C VAL A 612 -43.94 0.02 -52.65
N VAL A 613 -44.45 -1.21 -52.78
CA VAL A 613 -44.28 -2.04 -53.97
C VAL A 613 -45.65 -2.44 -54.51
N HIS A 614 -45.88 -2.15 -55.78
CA HIS A 614 -47.10 -2.46 -56.50
C HIS A 614 -47.01 -3.80 -57.23
N HIS A 615 -47.99 -4.67 -57.01
CA HIS A 615 -48.16 -5.93 -57.70
C HIS A 615 -49.50 -5.92 -58.45
N PRO A 616 -49.47 -5.96 -59.80
CA PRO A 616 -50.68 -5.88 -60.59
C PRO A 616 -51.56 -7.14 -60.42
N GLY A 617 -52.86 -6.94 -60.31
CA GLY A 617 -53.89 -7.97 -60.25
C GLY A 617 -54.21 -8.60 -61.61
N TRP A 618 -55.00 -9.68 -61.59
CA TRP A 618 -55.57 -10.24 -62.81
C TRP A 618 -56.78 -9.43 -63.27
N VAL A 619 -57.20 -9.60 -64.52
CA VAL A 619 -58.36 -8.89 -65.09
C VAL A 619 -59.61 -9.14 -64.24
N GLY A 620 -60.15 -8.06 -63.65
CA GLY A 620 -61.33 -8.10 -62.78
C GLY A 620 -61.01 -8.26 -61.28
N GLU A 621 -59.73 -8.32 -60.91
CA GLU A 621 -59.23 -8.28 -59.54
C GLU A 621 -58.49 -6.96 -59.27
N GLY A 622 -58.45 -6.52 -58.02
CA GLY A 622 -57.67 -5.36 -57.59
C GLY A 622 -56.17 -5.61 -57.58
N ASP A 623 -55.39 -4.54 -57.64
CA ASP A 623 -53.94 -4.57 -57.49
C ASP A 623 -53.56 -4.73 -56.01
N THR A 624 -52.35 -5.24 -55.75
CA THR A 624 -51.81 -5.34 -54.38
C THR A 624 -50.69 -4.32 -54.18
N LEU A 625 -50.82 -3.46 -53.17
CA LEU A 625 -49.74 -2.62 -52.67
C LEU A 625 -49.15 -3.27 -51.41
N LEU A 626 -47.85 -3.57 -51.44
CA LEU A 626 -47.10 -4.02 -50.28
C LEU A 626 -46.33 -2.82 -49.71
N VAL A 627 -46.77 -2.32 -48.56
CA VAL A 627 -46.19 -1.15 -47.91
C VAL A 627 -45.29 -1.61 -46.77
N THR A 628 -44.03 -1.19 -46.80
CA THR A 628 -43.03 -1.38 -45.74
C THR A 628 -42.90 -0.08 -44.95
N LEU A 629 -43.11 -0.14 -43.65
CA LEU A 629 -42.96 0.94 -42.69
C LEU A 629 -41.51 0.97 -42.15
N SER A 630 -41.05 2.14 -41.72
CA SER A 630 -39.71 2.35 -41.17
C SER A 630 -39.42 1.56 -39.90
N GLU A 631 -40.46 1.15 -39.19
CA GLU A 631 -40.40 0.35 -37.98
C GLU A 631 -41.70 -0.47 -37.76
N PRO A 632 -41.70 -1.41 -36.80
CA PRO A 632 -42.87 -2.24 -36.53
C PRO A 632 -44.03 -1.44 -35.89
N VAL A 633 -45.24 -1.64 -36.42
CA VAL A 633 -46.48 -1.03 -35.89
C VAL A 633 -47.43 -2.09 -35.35
N ASN A 634 -48.26 -1.71 -34.38
CA ASN A 634 -49.17 -2.63 -33.72
C ASN A 634 -50.29 -3.09 -34.68
N ALA A 635 -50.32 -4.39 -34.96
CA ALA A 635 -51.25 -5.03 -35.87
C ALA A 635 -52.71 -5.03 -35.36
N GLU A 636 -52.93 -5.03 -34.04
CA GLU A 636 -54.26 -5.04 -33.45
C GLU A 636 -54.94 -3.67 -33.50
N THR A 637 -54.15 -2.58 -33.42
CA THR A 637 -54.68 -1.20 -33.44
C THR A 637 -54.74 -0.60 -34.83
N LEU A 638 -54.14 -1.24 -35.84
CA LEU A 638 -54.19 -0.79 -37.23
C LEU A 638 -55.64 -0.76 -37.75
N PRO A 639 -56.15 0.41 -38.19
CA PRO A 639 -57.47 0.49 -38.80
C PRO A 639 -57.59 -0.38 -40.05
N SER A 640 -58.74 -1.03 -40.24
CA SER A 640 -58.96 -1.90 -41.40
C SER A 640 -59.18 -1.11 -42.70
N ASP A 641 -59.59 0.16 -42.61
CA ASP A 641 -59.81 1.04 -43.76
C ASP A 641 -58.49 1.71 -44.17
N ALA A 642 -57.99 1.38 -45.37
CA ALA A 642 -56.73 1.90 -45.87
C ALA A 642 -56.69 3.42 -46.00
N GLY A 643 -57.82 4.07 -46.32
CA GLY A 643 -57.89 5.52 -46.47
C GLY A 643 -57.78 6.29 -45.15
N THR A 644 -57.87 5.61 -44.01
CA THR A 644 -57.66 6.22 -42.67
C THR A 644 -56.22 6.14 -42.19
N VAL A 645 -55.43 5.24 -42.78
CA VAL A 645 -54.03 4.98 -42.40
C VAL A 645 -53.08 5.58 -43.42
N PHE A 646 -53.41 5.46 -44.69
CA PHE A 646 -52.57 5.86 -45.80
C PHE A 646 -53.26 6.85 -46.72
N GLU A 647 -52.46 7.72 -47.32
CA GLU A 647 -52.89 8.59 -48.41
C GLU A 647 -52.14 8.20 -49.66
N TYR A 648 -52.90 7.81 -50.69
CA TYR A 648 -52.37 7.57 -52.03
C TYR A 648 -52.44 8.84 -52.85
N LEU A 649 -51.33 9.23 -53.46
CA LEU A 649 -51.17 10.48 -54.18
C LEU A 649 -50.81 10.17 -55.64
N PRO A 650 -51.81 10.06 -56.54
CA PRO A 650 -51.57 9.80 -57.95
C PRO A 650 -50.92 11.02 -58.60
N ALA A 651 -50.03 10.78 -59.56
CA ALA A 651 -49.41 11.88 -60.32
C ALA A 651 -50.41 12.58 -61.25
N ASP A 652 -51.44 11.87 -61.70
CA ASP A 652 -52.58 12.42 -62.44
C ASP A 652 -53.81 12.50 -61.52
N ALA A 653 -54.25 13.72 -61.21
CA ALA A 653 -55.38 13.98 -60.32
C ALA A 653 -56.73 13.47 -60.86
N ALA A 654 -56.78 12.92 -62.07
CA ALA A 654 -57.96 12.29 -62.66
C ALA A 654 -58.14 10.79 -62.31
N ALA A 655 -57.15 10.13 -61.70
CA ALA A 655 -57.30 8.77 -61.21
C ALA A 655 -58.32 8.74 -60.04
N GLY A 656 -59.23 7.76 -60.03
CA GLY A 656 -60.18 7.57 -58.92
C GLY A 656 -59.48 7.33 -57.58
N ASP A 657 -60.21 7.41 -56.47
CA ASP A 657 -59.64 7.19 -55.14
C ASP A 657 -59.16 5.72 -54.99
N VAL A 658 -57.83 5.56 -55.06
CA VAL A 658 -57.15 4.25 -55.11
C VAL A 658 -57.40 3.41 -53.86
N LEU A 659 -57.70 4.07 -52.74
CA LEU A 659 -57.93 3.43 -51.45
C LEU A 659 -59.42 3.32 -51.11
N GLU A 660 -60.33 3.77 -51.99
CA GLU A 660 -61.77 3.68 -51.77
C GLU A 660 -62.21 2.22 -51.64
N ASN A 661 -62.72 1.84 -50.47
CA ASN A 661 -63.06 0.47 -50.08
C ASN A 661 -61.86 -0.51 -49.99
N ALA A 662 -60.63 -0.03 -50.00
CA ALA A 662 -59.45 -0.86 -49.81
C ALA A 662 -59.22 -1.18 -48.33
N THR A 663 -58.79 -2.41 -48.05
CA THR A 663 -58.48 -2.84 -46.67
C THR A 663 -56.99 -2.98 -46.44
N VAL A 664 -56.53 -2.64 -45.24
CA VAL A 664 -55.16 -2.91 -44.78
C VAL A 664 -55.13 -4.26 -44.08
N GLU A 665 -54.26 -5.14 -44.53
CA GLU A 665 -53.98 -6.44 -43.92
C GLU A 665 -52.52 -6.47 -43.43
N PRO A 666 -52.24 -6.73 -42.14
CA PRO A 666 -50.87 -6.93 -41.67
C PRO A 666 -50.25 -8.17 -42.34
N VAL A 667 -48.97 -8.08 -42.72
CA VAL A 667 -48.25 -9.21 -43.34
C VAL A 667 -47.39 -9.90 -42.29
N GLY A 668 -47.90 -11.02 -41.78
CA GLY A 668 -47.27 -11.84 -40.75
C GLY A 668 -48.22 -12.12 -39.58
N ASP A 669 -47.77 -12.97 -38.64
CA ASP A 669 -48.57 -13.40 -37.48
C ASP A 669 -48.15 -12.70 -36.17
N GLY A 670 -47.28 -11.68 -36.24
CA GLY A 670 -46.76 -10.97 -35.07
C GLY A 670 -47.67 -9.84 -34.60
N GLU A 671 -47.64 -9.52 -33.31
CA GLU A 671 -48.33 -8.37 -32.70
C GLU A 671 -47.87 -7.04 -33.32
N TYR A 672 -46.59 -6.96 -33.71
CA TYR A 672 -46.03 -5.83 -34.42
C TYR A 672 -45.53 -6.26 -35.80
N VAL A 673 -45.91 -5.50 -36.84
CA VAL A 673 -45.56 -5.78 -38.24
C VAL A 673 -44.91 -4.56 -38.89
N THR A 674 -43.91 -4.80 -39.74
CA THR A 674 -43.28 -3.75 -40.56
C THR A 674 -43.88 -3.67 -41.96
N THR A 675 -44.65 -4.68 -42.37
CA THR A 675 -45.21 -4.75 -43.72
C THR A 675 -46.71 -4.92 -43.63
N VAL A 676 -47.42 -4.13 -44.42
CA VAL A 676 -48.86 -4.25 -44.61
C VAL A 676 -49.18 -4.42 -46.09
N LYS A 677 -50.29 -5.08 -46.36
CA LYS A 677 -50.80 -5.38 -47.67
C LYS A 677 -52.12 -4.65 -47.87
N ILE A 678 -52.27 -3.99 -49.01
CA ILE A 678 -53.50 -3.30 -49.39
C ILE A 678 -53.93 -3.85 -50.74
N ILE A 679 -55.21 -4.21 -50.86
CA ILE A 679 -55.81 -4.63 -52.13
C ILE A 679 -56.69 -3.48 -52.64
N THR A 680 -56.39 -2.96 -53.82
CA THR A 680 -57.13 -1.84 -54.43
C THR A 680 -58.46 -2.31 -55.03
N GLY A 681 -59.31 -1.38 -55.49
CA GLY A 681 -60.46 -1.72 -56.33
C GLY A 681 -60.06 -2.26 -57.71
N PRO A 682 -60.91 -3.10 -58.36
CA PRO A 682 -60.58 -3.73 -59.66
C PRO A 682 -60.55 -2.76 -60.85
N ASP A 683 -61.09 -1.56 -60.71
CA ASP A 683 -61.12 -0.50 -61.74
C ASP A 683 -60.06 0.59 -61.49
N VAL A 684 -59.16 0.37 -60.53
CA VAL A 684 -58.12 1.32 -60.13
C VAL A 684 -56.81 1.00 -60.86
N GLU A 685 -56.19 2.01 -61.45
CA GLU A 685 -54.86 1.90 -62.05
C GLU A 685 -53.80 2.57 -61.18
N VAL A 686 -52.78 1.81 -60.80
CA VAL A 686 -51.57 2.31 -60.12
C VAL A 686 -50.46 2.52 -61.16
N TYR A 687 -49.78 3.67 -61.10
CA TYR A 687 -48.67 4.03 -61.99
C TYR A 687 -47.34 4.07 -61.21
N PRO A 688 -46.58 2.95 -61.17
CA PRO A 688 -45.29 2.89 -60.49
C PRO A 688 -44.30 3.97 -60.98
N PHE A 689 -43.46 4.47 -60.06
CA PHE A 689 -42.48 5.56 -60.16
C PHE A 689 -43.04 6.97 -60.33
N SER A 690 -44.31 7.08 -60.72
CA SER A 690 -45.03 8.34 -60.85
C SER A 690 -45.81 8.64 -59.57
N ASP A 691 -46.54 7.64 -59.09
CA ASP A 691 -47.41 7.80 -57.92
C ASP A 691 -46.61 7.72 -56.62
N THR A 692 -47.14 8.38 -55.59
CA THR A 692 -46.54 8.41 -54.25
C THR A 692 -47.56 8.02 -53.20
N MET A 693 -47.07 7.63 -52.04
CA MET A 693 -47.89 7.22 -50.91
C MET A 693 -47.27 7.71 -49.62
N ARG A 694 -48.10 8.04 -48.63
CA ARG A 694 -47.64 8.39 -47.27
C ARG A 694 -48.57 7.81 -46.21
N VAL A 695 -48.12 7.80 -44.97
CA VAL A 695 -48.91 7.35 -43.81
C VAL A 695 -49.47 8.55 -43.06
N ILE A 696 -50.78 8.65 -42.92
CA ILE A 696 -51.45 9.87 -42.40
C ILE A 696 -52.00 9.71 -40.98
N GLY A 697 -51.98 8.49 -40.43
CA GLY A 697 -52.42 8.19 -39.07
C GLY A 697 -52.61 6.69 -38.85
N GLY A 698 -53.08 6.31 -37.66
CA GLY A 698 -53.52 4.93 -37.34
C GLY A 698 -52.44 3.85 -37.23
N ALA A 699 -51.24 4.06 -37.80
CA ALA A 699 -50.10 3.16 -37.70
C ALA A 699 -49.28 3.50 -36.46
N THR A 700 -49.66 2.98 -35.29
CA THR A 700 -48.98 3.27 -34.02
C THR A 700 -47.84 2.28 -33.76
N ASP A 701 -46.66 2.78 -33.42
CA ASP A 701 -45.49 1.96 -33.07
C ASP A 701 -45.56 1.36 -31.64
N GLN A 702 -44.46 0.79 -31.18
CA GLN A 702 -44.34 0.25 -29.81
C GLN A 702 -44.25 1.33 -28.72
N GLY A 703 -43.69 2.50 -29.05
CA GLY A 703 -43.62 3.67 -28.16
C GLY A 703 -44.96 4.40 -28.00
N GLY A 704 -45.96 4.07 -28.82
CA GLY A 704 -47.24 4.75 -28.87
C GLY A 704 -47.25 5.97 -29.78
N ASN A 705 -46.19 6.20 -30.57
CA ASN A 705 -46.12 7.34 -31.48
C ASN A 705 -46.94 7.04 -32.74
N THR A 706 -47.66 8.05 -33.22
CA THR A 706 -48.59 7.92 -34.35
C THR A 706 -48.29 8.97 -35.41
N PRO A 707 -48.26 8.61 -36.70
CA PRO A 707 -47.91 9.53 -37.78
C PRO A 707 -48.91 10.66 -37.93
N THR A 708 -48.44 11.79 -38.44
CA THR A 708 -49.27 12.95 -38.77
C THR A 708 -49.52 13.04 -40.28
N ALA A 709 -50.45 13.91 -40.67
CA ALA A 709 -50.78 14.13 -42.07
C ALA A 709 -49.61 14.66 -42.92
N GLU A 710 -48.50 15.10 -42.33
CA GLU A 710 -47.34 15.66 -43.06
C GLU A 710 -46.18 14.68 -43.22
N SER A 711 -46.40 13.37 -43.05
CA SER A 711 -45.35 12.36 -43.19
C SER A 711 -44.74 12.26 -44.59
N ARG A 712 -43.56 11.64 -44.64
CA ARG A 712 -42.78 11.31 -45.83
C ARG A 712 -43.63 10.69 -46.94
N LYS A 713 -43.51 11.26 -48.13
CA LYS A 713 -44.06 10.71 -49.39
C LYS A 713 -43.04 9.77 -50.03
N GLU A 714 -43.38 8.49 -50.10
CA GLU A 714 -42.55 7.47 -50.72
C GLU A 714 -43.09 7.11 -52.11
N LYS A 715 -42.21 6.85 -53.07
CA LYS A 715 -42.62 6.51 -54.44
C LYS A 715 -43.08 5.07 -54.53
N VAL A 716 -44.20 4.84 -55.22
CA VAL A 716 -44.70 3.49 -55.49
C VAL A 716 -43.78 2.80 -56.51
N GLY A 717 -43.02 1.80 -56.09
CA GLY A 717 -42.17 1.00 -56.97
C GLY A 717 -42.93 -0.17 -57.60
N PRO A 718 -42.49 -0.74 -58.74
CA PRO A 718 -43.10 -1.93 -59.32
C PRO A 718 -42.53 -3.21 -58.67
N GLY A 719 -43.42 -4.12 -58.32
CA GLY A 719 -43.13 -5.46 -57.82
C GLY A 719 -43.06 -6.52 -58.93
N GLY A 720 -42.63 -7.72 -58.55
CA GLY A 720 -42.53 -8.89 -59.46
C GLY A 720 -41.22 -9.00 -60.22
N ASP A 721 -41.09 -10.04 -61.04
CA ASP A 721 -39.94 -10.26 -61.93
C ASP A 721 -40.16 -9.51 -63.25
N SER A 722 -39.09 -9.12 -63.95
CA SER A 722 -39.17 -8.55 -65.31
C SER A 722 -39.53 -9.62 -66.35
N ARG A 723 -40.72 -10.22 -66.23
CA ARG A 723 -41.27 -11.14 -67.23
C ARG A 723 -41.83 -10.38 -68.41
N VAL A 724 -41.60 -10.94 -69.59
CA VAL A 724 -41.99 -10.38 -70.89
C VAL A 724 -42.89 -11.39 -71.58
N GLU A 725 -44.07 -10.95 -72.00
CA GLU A 725 -44.94 -11.71 -72.89
C GLU A 725 -44.93 -11.05 -74.25
N SER A 726 -44.60 -11.80 -75.32
CA SER A 726 -44.54 -11.28 -76.68
C SER A 726 -45.56 -11.96 -77.60
N THR A 727 -46.23 -11.16 -78.42
CA THR A 727 -47.15 -11.65 -79.45
C THR A 727 -46.92 -10.92 -80.77
N ALA A 728 -47.03 -11.61 -81.90
CA ALA A 728 -46.91 -11.01 -83.22
C ALA A 728 -48.22 -11.18 -83.99
N THR A 729 -48.78 -10.09 -84.49
CA THR A 729 -50.02 -10.12 -85.25
C THR A 729 -50.06 -9.05 -86.35
N PRO A 730 -50.47 -9.41 -87.60
CA PRO A 730 -50.62 -10.78 -88.10
C PRO A 730 -49.26 -11.46 -88.32
N ASN A 731 -49.14 -12.73 -87.92
CA ASN A 731 -47.93 -13.53 -88.14
C ASN A 731 -48.31 -14.90 -88.72
N PRO A 732 -48.01 -15.22 -90.00
CA PRO A 732 -47.18 -14.45 -90.95
C PRO A 732 -47.93 -13.34 -91.70
N PHE A 733 -47.20 -12.33 -92.19
CA PHE A 733 -47.75 -11.21 -93.01
C PHE A 733 -47.13 -11.15 -94.42
N VAL A 734 -47.79 -10.43 -95.34
CA VAL A 734 -47.31 -10.13 -96.71
C VAL A 734 -46.86 -8.67 -96.81
N PRO A 735 -45.56 -8.39 -97.05
CA PRO A 735 -45.03 -7.03 -97.07
C PRO A 735 -45.70 -6.17 -98.15
N GLY A 736 -46.19 -4.99 -97.76
CA GLY A 736 -46.88 -4.05 -98.65
C GLY A 736 -48.31 -4.43 -99.06
N VAL A 737 -48.85 -5.56 -98.56
CA VAL A 737 -50.22 -6.03 -98.86
C VAL A 737 -51.04 -6.20 -97.59
N THR A 738 -50.50 -6.88 -96.57
CA THR A 738 -51.23 -7.12 -95.33
C THR A 738 -51.39 -5.83 -94.54
N THR A 739 -52.64 -5.38 -94.42
CA THR A 739 -53.04 -4.20 -93.65
C THR A 739 -53.08 -4.54 -92.16
N ILE A 740 -52.33 -3.77 -91.35
CA ILE A 740 -52.17 -4.06 -89.91
C ILE A 740 -53.53 -4.01 -89.20
N LYS A 741 -54.26 -2.89 -89.33
CA LYS A 741 -55.54 -2.69 -88.64
C LYS A 741 -56.59 -3.75 -89.01
N GLU A 742 -56.78 -4.04 -90.29
CA GLU A 742 -57.84 -4.96 -90.75
C GLU A 742 -57.57 -6.43 -90.41
N SER A 743 -56.32 -6.79 -90.11
CA SER A 743 -55.92 -8.15 -89.76
C SER A 743 -55.85 -8.43 -88.26
N MET A 744 -56.07 -7.40 -87.43
CA MET A 744 -56.06 -7.48 -85.97
C MET A 744 -57.48 -7.59 -85.40
N SER A 745 -57.63 -8.28 -84.27
CA SER A 745 -58.89 -8.29 -83.50
C SER A 745 -59.23 -6.88 -82.99
N SER A 746 -60.51 -6.58 -82.75
CA SER A 746 -60.93 -5.27 -82.20
C SER A 746 -60.22 -4.93 -80.89
N LYS A 747 -59.98 -5.93 -80.02
CA LYS A 747 -59.23 -5.75 -78.76
C LYS A 747 -57.77 -5.39 -79.02
N SER A 748 -57.11 -6.07 -79.96
CA SER A 748 -55.71 -5.77 -80.30
C SER A 748 -55.54 -4.40 -80.97
N GLN A 749 -56.54 -3.96 -81.76
CA GLN A 749 -56.55 -2.62 -82.36
C GLN A 749 -56.74 -1.52 -81.31
N GLU A 750 -57.58 -1.76 -80.30
CA GLU A 750 -57.76 -0.84 -79.18
C GLU A 750 -56.48 -0.75 -78.35
N PHE A 751 -55.82 -1.88 -78.12
CA PHE A 751 -54.66 -1.97 -77.24
C PHE A 751 -53.37 -1.39 -77.85
N TYR A 752 -53.10 -1.66 -79.13
CA TYR A 752 -51.91 -1.18 -79.85
C TYR A 752 -52.21 0.01 -80.76
N GLY A 753 -53.34 0.71 -80.54
CA GLY A 753 -53.83 1.79 -81.40
C GLY A 753 -52.79 2.87 -81.67
N ASP A 754 -52.10 3.31 -80.62
CA ASP A 754 -51.06 4.35 -80.68
C ASP A 754 -49.82 3.85 -81.44
N VAL A 755 -49.38 2.62 -81.16
CA VAL A 755 -48.23 1.96 -81.82
C VAL A 755 -48.42 1.80 -83.33
N ILE A 756 -49.66 1.56 -83.79
CA ILE A 756 -49.97 1.34 -85.21
C ILE A 756 -50.45 2.60 -85.92
N GLU A 757 -50.50 3.73 -85.23
CA GLU A 757 -50.95 4.99 -85.81
C GLU A 757 -50.05 5.39 -86.99
N GLY A 758 -50.66 5.75 -88.13
CA GLY A 758 -49.94 6.07 -89.36
C GLY A 758 -49.24 4.89 -90.06
N LYS A 759 -49.25 3.66 -89.51
CA LYS A 759 -48.64 2.47 -90.13
C LYS A 759 -49.69 1.66 -90.90
N LYS A 760 -49.54 1.57 -92.23
CA LYS A 760 -50.55 0.90 -93.09
C LYS A 760 -50.34 -0.60 -93.25
N PHE A 761 -49.10 -1.05 -93.47
CA PHE A 761 -48.78 -2.45 -93.82
C PHE A 761 -47.71 -3.02 -92.90
N GLY A 762 -47.77 -4.32 -92.59
CA GLY A 762 -46.76 -5.00 -91.77
C GLY A 762 -47.32 -5.98 -90.75
N THR A 763 -46.51 -6.26 -89.73
CA THR A 763 -46.90 -6.92 -88.47
C THR A 763 -46.58 -6.02 -87.29
N VAL A 764 -47.36 -6.15 -86.22
CA VAL A 764 -47.02 -5.62 -84.89
C VAL A 764 -46.43 -6.76 -84.07
N VAL A 765 -45.34 -6.50 -83.37
CA VAL A 765 -44.89 -7.35 -82.26
C VAL A 765 -45.16 -6.59 -80.97
N GLY A 766 -46.19 -7.04 -80.26
CA GLY A 766 -46.57 -6.53 -78.95
C GLY A 766 -45.74 -7.19 -77.86
N ILE A 767 -45.36 -6.40 -76.87
CA ILE A 767 -44.67 -6.83 -75.66
C ILE A 767 -45.43 -6.30 -74.44
N THR A 768 -45.73 -7.17 -73.49
CA THR A 768 -46.23 -6.80 -72.16
C THR A 768 -45.15 -7.11 -71.13
N THR A 769 -44.83 -6.16 -70.25
CA THR A 769 -43.84 -6.31 -69.17
C THR A 769 -44.49 -6.20 -67.80
N GLN A 770 -43.99 -6.91 -66.79
CA GLN A 770 -44.43 -6.69 -65.40
C GLN A 770 -43.88 -5.39 -64.81
N LYS A 771 -42.60 -5.09 -65.06
CA LYS A 771 -42.00 -3.79 -64.73
C LYS A 771 -42.04 -2.86 -65.94
N PRO A 772 -42.42 -1.57 -65.78
CA PRO A 772 -42.40 -0.63 -66.89
C PRO A 772 -40.99 -0.46 -67.47
N LEU A 773 -40.94 -0.32 -68.79
CA LEU A 773 -39.73 0.05 -69.53
C LEU A 773 -39.42 1.54 -69.33
N LYS A 774 -38.13 1.85 -69.21
CA LYS A 774 -37.62 3.20 -69.12
C LYS A 774 -37.63 3.86 -70.51
N PRO A 775 -38.24 5.04 -70.68
CA PRO A 775 -38.21 5.76 -71.96
C PRO A 775 -36.78 6.16 -72.33
N GLY A 776 -36.42 5.97 -73.60
CA GLY A 776 -35.18 6.45 -74.19
C GLY A 776 -35.29 7.90 -74.67
N GLY A 777 -34.14 8.54 -74.93
CA GLY A 777 -34.08 9.97 -75.30
C GLY A 777 -34.77 10.38 -76.61
N ASN A 778 -35.25 9.41 -77.40
CA ASN A 778 -35.94 9.65 -78.67
C ASN A 778 -37.47 9.45 -78.59
N GLY A 779 -38.04 9.29 -77.38
CA GLY A 779 -39.48 9.05 -77.18
C GLY A 779 -39.92 7.59 -77.32
N GLY A 780 -39.01 6.67 -77.68
CA GLY A 780 -39.25 5.22 -77.68
C GLY A 780 -38.72 4.53 -76.42
N TYR A 781 -39.26 3.37 -76.08
CA TYR A 781 -38.99 2.59 -74.86
C TYR A 781 -37.97 1.47 -75.06
N GLY A 782 -37.38 1.39 -76.26
CA GLY A 782 -36.45 0.36 -76.65
C GLY A 782 -36.28 0.35 -78.17
N SER A 783 -35.60 -0.67 -78.67
CA SER A 783 -35.39 -0.87 -80.10
C SER A 783 -35.52 -2.33 -80.50
N ALA A 784 -35.86 -2.58 -81.76
CA ALA A 784 -35.84 -3.92 -82.32
C ALA A 784 -34.96 -4.00 -83.57
N ALA A 785 -34.26 -5.13 -83.67
CA ALA A 785 -33.51 -5.54 -84.85
C ALA A 785 -34.11 -6.82 -85.42
N VAL A 786 -34.13 -6.95 -86.74
CA VAL A 786 -34.65 -8.12 -87.43
C VAL A 786 -33.49 -8.82 -88.14
N TYR A 787 -33.41 -10.13 -88.00
CA TYR A 787 -32.39 -10.99 -88.60
C TYR A 787 -33.03 -12.02 -89.51
N ASP A 788 -32.34 -12.40 -90.58
CA ASP A 788 -32.75 -13.51 -91.44
C ASP A 788 -32.47 -14.89 -90.78
N ALA A 789 -32.87 -15.97 -91.44
CA ALA A 789 -32.73 -17.34 -90.92
C ALA A 789 -31.27 -17.81 -90.75
N VAL A 790 -30.29 -17.13 -91.35
CA VAL A 790 -28.86 -17.41 -91.22
C VAL A 790 -28.14 -16.42 -90.30
N GLY A 791 -28.88 -15.48 -89.69
CA GLY A 791 -28.38 -14.54 -88.70
C GLY A 791 -27.86 -13.21 -89.25
N ASN A 792 -28.09 -12.89 -90.53
CA ASN A 792 -27.72 -11.58 -91.06
C ASN A 792 -28.73 -10.52 -90.63
N LEU A 793 -28.23 -9.32 -90.29
CA LEU A 793 -29.06 -8.17 -89.94
C LEU A 793 -29.83 -7.66 -91.18
N VAL A 794 -31.15 -7.60 -91.06
CA VAL A 794 -32.09 -7.17 -92.11
C VAL A 794 -32.46 -5.71 -91.95
N VAL A 795 -32.87 -5.32 -90.74
CA VAL A 795 -33.15 -3.95 -90.34
C VAL A 795 -32.84 -3.79 -88.86
N ASP A 796 -32.40 -2.60 -88.47
CA ASP A 796 -32.11 -2.22 -87.09
C ASP A 796 -32.76 -0.86 -86.81
N GLY A 797 -32.94 -0.54 -85.53
CA GLY A 797 -33.47 0.74 -85.08
C GLY A 797 -34.99 0.89 -85.24
N LEU A 798 -35.75 -0.22 -85.28
CA LEU A 798 -37.20 -0.15 -85.15
C LEU A 798 -37.53 0.33 -83.73
N VAL A 799 -38.37 1.34 -83.60
CA VAL A 799 -38.70 1.95 -82.30
C VAL A 799 -39.73 1.09 -81.59
N LEU A 800 -39.46 0.75 -80.33
CA LEU A 800 -40.44 0.16 -79.43
C LEU A 800 -41.26 1.31 -78.81
N GLU A 801 -42.54 1.38 -79.13
CA GLU A 801 -43.46 2.44 -78.70
C GLU A 801 -44.35 1.92 -77.56
N GLN A 802 -44.80 2.81 -76.66
CA GLN A 802 -45.77 2.44 -75.62
C GLN A 802 -47.17 2.28 -76.24
N ALA A 803 -47.90 1.29 -75.75
CA ALA A 803 -49.27 1.01 -76.12
C ALA A 803 -50.23 1.65 -75.08
N LYS A 804 -51.45 1.11 -74.95
CA LYS A 804 -52.48 1.71 -74.10
C LYS A 804 -52.12 1.82 -72.60
N THR A 805 -51.35 0.88 -72.04
CA THR A 805 -50.99 0.87 -70.62
C THR A 805 -49.50 1.13 -70.40
N TYR A 806 -49.09 1.45 -69.18
CA TYR A 806 -47.66 1.61 -68.81
C TYR A 806 -46.83 0.32 -68.87
N ARG A 807 -47.46 -0.83 -69.10
CA ARG A 807 -46.83 -2.15 -69.16
C ARG A 807 -46.75 -2.70 -70.56
N ASP A 808 -47.44 -2.07 -71.51
CA ASP A 808 -47.63 -2.59 -72.84
C ASP A 808 -46.91 -1.74 -73.87
N TYR A 809 -46.24 -2.42 -74.77
CA TYR A 809 -45.37 -1.84 -75.77
C TYR A 809 -45.54 -2.56 -77.09
N GLY A 810 -45.17 -1.93 -78.20
CA GLY A 810 -45.17 -2.62 -79.48
C GLY A 810 -44.19 -2.02 -80.48
N VAL A 811 -43.77 -2.87 -81.41
CA VAL A 811 -42.90 -2.49 -82.52
C VAL A 811 -43.52 -2.95 -83.83
N VAL A 812 -43.46 -2.10 -84.86
CA VAL A 812 -44.02 -2.39 -86.18
C VAL A 812 -42.91 -2.66 -87.17
N TRP A 813 -43.04 -3.76 -87.92
CA TRP A 813 -42.17 -4.05 -89.07
C TRP A 813 -42.99 -4.24 -90.34
N ASP A 814 -42.70 -3.44 -91.36
CA ASP A 814 -43.41 -3.43 -92.65
C ASP A 814 -42.86 -4.45 -93.67
N GLY A 815 -41.82 -5.19 -93.29
CA GLY A 815 -41.16 -6.19 -94.13
C GLY A 815 -40.10 -5.62 -95.07
N ARG A 816 -39.59 -4.40 -94.82
CA ARG A 816 -38.42 -3.84 -95.53
C ARG A 816 -37.11 -4.09 -94.79
N ASN A 817 -36.04 -4.21 -95.55
CA ASN A 817 -34.67 -4.15 -95.02
C ASN A 817 -34.19 -2.68 -94.89
N ALA A 818 -32.98 -2.48 -94.33
CA ALA A 818 -32.37 -1.15 -94.17
C ALA A 818 -32.22 -0.34 -95.47
N GLY A 819 -32.18 -1.02 -96.63
CA GLY A 819 -32.17 -0.38 -97.97
C GLY A 819 -33.56 -0.10 -98.55
N GLY A 820 -34.63 -0.26 -97.77
CA GLY A 820 -36.02 -0.01 -98.17
C GLY A 820 -36.62 -1.09 -99.09
N ARG A 821 -35.94 -2.22 -99.32
CA ARG A 821 -36.43 -3.30 -100.20
C ARG A 821 -37.25 -4.31 -99.41
N LEU A 822 -38.34 -4.80 -100.00
CA LEU A 822 -39.16 -5.86 -99.43
C LEU A 822 -38.36 -7.17 -99.34
N VAL A 823 -38.44 -7.83 -98.19
CA VAL A 823 -37.74 -9.08 -97.92
C VAL A 823 -38.45 -10.30 -98.54
N GLY A 824 -37.74 -11.42 -98.66
CA GLY A 824 -38.29 -12.66 -99.22
C GLY A 824 -39.17 -13.43 -98.23
N SER A 825 -39.93 -14.42 -98.71
CA SER A 825 -40.66 -15.34 -97.81
C SER A 825 -39.70 -16.09 -96.91
N GLY A 826 -40.05 -16.24 -95.64
CA GLY A 826 -39.21 -16.92 -94.66
C GLY A 826 -39.57 -16.54 -93.23
N GLY A 827 -38.90 -17.19 -92.27
CA GLY A 827 -38.91 -16.78 -90.87
C GLY A 827 -37.79 -15.80 -90.60
N TYR A 828 -38.10 -14.73 -89.89
CA TYR A 828 -37.16 -13.69 -89.45
C TYR A 828 -37.18 -13.64 -87.93
N LEU A 829 -36.01 -13.51 -87.33
CA LEU A 829 -35.89 -13.35 -85.88
C LEU A 829 -35.90 -11.87 -85.56
N MET A 830 -36.96 -11.39 -84.88
CA MET A 830 -36.97 -10.08 -84.27
C MET A 830 -36.39 -10.17 -82.86
N VAL A 831 -35.38 -9.37 -82.58
CA VAL A 831 -34.76 -9.22 -81.26
C VAL A 831 -35.10 -7.82 -80.76
N ILE A 832 -35.85 -7.75 -79.68
CA ILE A 832 -36.28 -6.51 -79.04
C ILE A 832 -35.42 -6.30 -77.80
N SER A 833 -34.88 -5.11 -77.63
CA SER A 833 -34.01 -4.73 -76.52
C SER A 833 -34.49 -3.45 -75.88
N ALA A 834 -34.70 -3.49 -74.57
CA ALA A 834 -35.13 -2.38 -73.74
C ALA A 834 -34.48 -2.45 -72.35
N THR A 835 -34.71 -1.44 -71.53
CA THR A 835 -34.25 -1.41 -70.12
C THR A 835 -35.45 -1.04 -69.27
N ASP A 836 -35.72 -1.77 -68.20
CA ASP A 836 -36.75 -1.38 -67.23
C ASP A 836 -36.29 -0.22 -66.34
N TYR A 837 -37.20 0.37 -65.58
CA TYR A 837 -36.87 1.45 -64.64
C TYR A 837 -35.96 1.02 -63.48
N ALA A 838 -35.84 -0.28 -63.20
CA ALA A 838 -34.88 -0.83 -62.25
C ALA A 838 -33.46 -0.98 -62.84
N GLY A 839 -33.27 -0.64 -64.12
CA GLY A 839 -31.99 -0.74 -64.83
C GLY A 839 -31.71 -2.14 -65.41
N THR A 840 -32.67 -3.06 -65.33
CA THR A 840 -32.54 -4.42 -65.88
C THR A 840 -32.70 -4.38 -67.38
N LYS A 841 -31.77 -4.99 -68.12
CA LYS A 841 -31.89 -5.15 -69.56
C LYS A 841 -32.93 -6.21 -69.88
N VAL A 842 -33.91 -5.84 -70.68
CA VAL A 842 -34.96 -6.70 -71.21
C VAL A 842 -34.61 -7.04 -72.66
N VAL A 843 -34.44 -8.32 -72.96
CA VAL A 843 -34.18 -8.80 -74.33
C VAL A 843 -35.18 -9.89 -74.68
N GLU A 844 -36.00 -9.64 -75.68
CA GLU A 844 -37.04 -10.55 -76.13
C GLU A 844 -36.81 -10.99 -77.58
N ARG A 845 -37.08 -12.25 -77.87
CA ARG A 845 -36.77 -12.87 -79.16
C ARG A 845 -38.01 -13.54 -79.73
N MET A 846 -38.47 -13.05 -80.87
CA MET A 846 -39.68 -13.56 -81.50
C MET A 846 -39.48 -13.86 -82.98
N MET A 847 -40.03 -14.99 -83.44
CA MET A 847 -40.05 -15.33 -84.86
C MET A 847 -41.22 -14.65 -85.57
N VAL A 848 -40.90 -13.87 -86.59
CA VAL A 848 -41.86 -13.21 -87.48
C VAL A 848 -41.81 -13.88 -88.85
N GLY A 849 -42.94 -14.41 -89.29
CA GLY A 849 -43.09 -15.03 -90.59
C GLY A 849 -43.48 -14.02 -91.68
N VAL A 850 -42.83 -14.13 -92.83
CA VAL A 850 -43.14 -13.35 -94.03
C VAL A 850 -43.58 -14.28 -95.15
N LYS A 851 -44.70 -13.96 -95.80
CA LYS A 851 -45.22 -14.63 -97.01
C LYS A 851 -45.16 -13.67 -98.19
N ARG A 852 -45.02 -14.20 -99.40
CA ARG A 852 -45.14 -13.45 -100.65
C ARG A 852 -46.32 -13.93 -101.45
#